data_AF-A0A948SWZ7-F1
#
_entry.id   AF-A0A948SWZ7-F1
#
_cell.length_a   1.000
_cell.length_b   1.000
_cell.length_c   1.000
_cell.angle_alpha   90.00
_cell.angle_beta   90.00
_cell.angle_gamma   90.00
#
_symmetry.space_group_name_H-M   'P 1'
#
loop_
_entity.id
_entity.type
_entity.pdbx_description
1 polymer ?
#
loop_
_entity_poly.entity_id
_entity_poly.type
_entity_poly.pdbx_seq_one_letter_code
_entity_poly.pdbx_strand_id
1 'polypeptide(L)'
;MGDTGPGGGRVFFVSKGFAAPGTACGSSCKYLEAAPATWSGANQDPRAPWSGITNVAIGASARGAGIGAGFANSQAIVAQSSTISRAATMARAYNGGGLSDWYLPSAEEMRQVYLKRDTIGYLPCDEWYSTSTEFDANYHYLQHPCQDTPTYAGKWDNRYVRPIRAFAPTSEATPISYVSSNPGVATVNARTGVVTITGAGTTVLAAAHGGMGAAQAASNKITLSVARSCADGGACVAPETPPVGGSLTDCQLGISCSIGDTGPGGGKVFFVDTNDDYVGVDYLEVAVVGGTTSWCNTAAATTSLSGTADNVQGIFNMQGILTNCTSSAAHTARLFQGGAKTDWYLPAPTELQLVKTNLVDAGLLTGVSGEFWASNQVNATRAYTVDLVSGVRYDALKTDLRGIMPIRAFAAKGSVVINASLSGFALPASSYVFGTAPFSVTAPTSLNPAVTEYSSSNTAVATIDQYSGRVTIVGAGSTTFTATEPAYGAYLLKTQTASFTVTKGTPTLTGFTAPGGPYRADDPNFTMNPAIPNTNDAGSVTYTSSDGAVATINSTTGVVDLLAAGSTVLTASVPGGANWNSASLTFELTVGALCKDGGTCRIGDEGPGGGTVFLLDTNNQYPDLDFMEIAPADASSSATWCPYTAGSAATATGVGSGAANSTAMLAASASCAAAAAADGYATNTQSDWFLPSKSEFETAVTNLSAVGITLPTGKYWTSSGATTSVTGTAAPLPSASGLAPVIGLGTTYVDMTTA
;
A
#
# COMPACT_ATOMS: atom_id res chain seq x y z
N MET A 1 -18.59 -4.80 30.47
CA MET A 1 -20.02 -4.38 30.58
C MET A 1 -20.01 -2.99 31.16
N GLY A 2 -20.64 -2.01 30.52
CA GLY A 2 -20.57 -0.59 30.90
C GLY A 2 -19.39 0.17 30.28
N ASP A 3 -18.46 -0.55 29.65
CA ASP A 3 -17.35 0.03 28.90
C ASP A 3 -17.84 0.77 27.65
N THR A 4 -17.05 1.72 27.18
CA THR A 4 -17.28 2.38 25.90
C THR A 4 -16.90 1.44 24.77
N GLY A 5 -17.86 1.08 23.92
CA GLY A 5 -17.63 0.22 22.75
C GLY A 5 -17.07 0.98 21.54
N PRO A 6 -16.80 0.28 20.43
CA PRO A 6 -16.10 0.84 19.27
C PRO A 6 -16.83 2.01 18.60
N GLY A 7 -18.16 2.04 18.70
CA GLY A 7 -19.00 3.12 18.18
C GLY A 7 -19.14 4.31 19.14
N GLY A 8 -18.45 4.27 20.29
CA GLY A 8 -18.55 5.26 21.36
C GLY A 8 -19.73 5.04 22.31
N GLY A 9 -20.54 4.00 22.10
CA GLY A 9 -21.71 3.66 22.90
C GLY A 9 -21.36 2.91 24.20
N ARG A 10 -22.36 2.65 25.06
CA ARG A 10 -22.15 1.83 26.27
C ARG A 10 -22.47 0.37 25.99
N VAL A 11 -21.54 -0.53 26.28
CA VAL A 11 -21.74 -1.98 26.13
C VAL A 11 -22.73 -2.48 27.18
N PHE A 12 -23.88 -2.97 26.74
CA PHE A 12 -24.98 -3.41 27.61
C PHE A 12 -25.31 -4.90 27.48
N PHE A 13 -24.68 -5.63 26.55
CA PHE A 13 -24.84 -7.07 26.45
C PHE A 13 -23.52 -7.74 26.11
N VAL A 14 -23.24 -8.87 26.76
CA VAL A 14 -22.07 -9.73 26.53
C VAL A 14 -22.54 -11.18 26.49
N SER A 15 -22.15 -11.92 25.45
CA SER A 15 -22.41 -13.36 25.30
C SER A 15 -21.16 -14.10 24.81
N LYS A 16 -21.14 -15.43 24.96
CA LYS A 16 -20.13 -16.30 24.34
C LYS A 16 -20.19 -16.27 22.81
N GLY A 17 -21.35 -15.90 22.26
CA GLY A 17 -21.60 -15.74 20.83
C GLY A 17 -23.10 -15.65 20.55
N PHE A 18 -23.48 -14.87 19.53
CA PHE A 18 -24.83 -14.86 18.96
C PHE A 18 -24.76 -14.47 17.48
N ALA A 19 -25.81 -14.80 16.73
CA ALA A 19 -25.90 -14.47 15.32
C ALA A 19 -26.70 -13.19 15.10
N ALA A 20 -26.08 -12.21 14.43
CA ALA A 20 -26.73 -11.03 13.90
C ALA A 20 -26.47 -10.92 12.39
N PRO A 21 -27.25 -11.64 11.55
CA PRO A 21 -27.08 -11.63 10.11
C PRO A 21 -27.09 -10.22 9.52
N GLY A 22 -26.15 -9.94 8.61
CA GLY A 22 -25.99 -8.64 7.98
C GLY A 22 -25.10 -7.63 8.73
N THR A 23 -24.77 -7.88 9.99
CA THR A 23 -23.75 -7.10 10.72
C THR A 23 -22.32 -7.58 10.39
N ALA A 24 -21.31 -6.76 10.68
CA ALA A 24 -19.91 -7.10 10.42
C ALA A 24 -19.43 -8.37 11.16
N CYS A 25 -20.01 -8.66 12.34
CA CYS A 25 -19.70 -9.87 13.10
C CYS A 25 -20.54 -11.10 12.71
N GLY A 26 -21.61 -10.96 11.91
CA GLY A 26 -22.40 -12.09 11.40
C GLY A 26 -22.82 -13.09 12.50
N SER A 27 -22.39 -14.35 12.40
CA SER A 27 -22.67 -15.39 13.41
C SER A 27 -21.74 -15.39 14.63
N SER A 28 -20.79 -14.46 14.70
CA SER A 28 -19.71 -14.40 15.69
C SER A 28 -19.82 -13.23 16.67
N CYS A 29 -20.94 -12.52 16.68
CA CYS A 29 -21.15 -11.35 17.54
C CYS A 29 -21.08 -11.74 19.02
N LYS A 30 -20.47 -10.89 19.84
CA LYS A 30 -20.31 -11.12 21.28
C LYS A 30 -20.88 -10.00 22.13
N TYR A 31 -20.97 -8.79 21.57
CA TYR A 31 -21.29 -7.58 22.29
C TYR A 31 -22.45 -6.83 21.61
N LEU A 32 -23.30 -6.18 22.42
CA LEU A 32 -24.17 -5.10 21.97
C LEU A 32 -23.79 -3.81 22.72
N GLU A 33 -23.74 -2.69 22.00
CA GLU A 33 -23.65 -1.35 22.60
C GLU A 33 -24.82 -0.47 22.18
N ALA A 34 -25.21 0.44 23.09
CA ALA A 34 -26.24 1.44 22.86
C ALA A 34 -25.59 2.79 22.57
N ALA A 35 -26.11 3.52 21.58
CA ALA A 35 -25.57 4.81 21.18
C ALA A 35 -25.56 5.82 22.35
N PRO A 36 -24.55 6.71 22.42
CA PRO A 36 -24.43 7.73 23.48
C PRO A 36 -25.69 8.57 23.70
N ALA A 37 -25.82 9.18 24.88
CA ALA A 37 -26.92 10.07 25.22
C ALA A 37 -27.20 11.15 24.15
N THR A 38 -26.15 11.64 23.49
CA THR A 38 -26.17 12.73 22.51
C THR A 38 -26.18 12.27 21.05
N TRP A 39 -26.52 11.00 20.76
CA TRP A 39 -26.40 10.42 19.39
C TRP A 39 -27.18 11.20 18.32
N SER A 40 -28.27 11.86 18.70
CA SER A 40 -29.13 12.67 17.84
C SER A 40 -28.72 14.14 17.75
N GLY A 41 -27.67 14.54 18.47
CA GLY A 41 -27.28 15.95 18.66
C GLY A 41 -28.08 16.70 19.74
N ALA A 42 -28.98 16.02 20.46
CA ALA A 42 -29.78 16.60 21.55
C ALA A 42 -29.56 15.86 22.89
N ASN A 43 -30.00 16.47 24.00
CA ASN A 43 -29.93 15.88 25.34
C ASN A 43 -31.05 14.86 25.63
N GLN A 44 -31.90 14.56 24.65
CA GLN A 44 -32.95 13.56 24.71
C GLN A 44 -32.99 12.78 23.39
N ASP A 45 -33.43 11.53 23.47
CA ASP A 45 -33.66 10.74 22.26
C ASP A 45 -34.77 11.36 21.40
N PRO A 46 -34.66 11.31 20.07
CA PRO A 46 -35.73 11.76 19.20
C PRO A 46 -36.89 10.76 19.22
N ARG A 47 -38.10 11.28 19.04
CA ARG A 47 -39.30 10.47 18.79
C ARG A 47 -39.61 10.44 17.30
N ALA A 48 -39.90 9.26 16.76
CA ALA A 48 -40.24 9.10 15.35
C ALA A 48 -41.29 7.99 15.16
N PRO A 49 -42.10 8.06 14.08
CA PRO A 49 -42.91 6.94 13.65
C PRO A 49 -42.03 5.75 13.26
N TRP A 50 -42.57 4.54 13.39
CA TRP A 50 -41.81 3.31 13.24
C TRP A 50 -41.25 3.13 11.83
N SER A 51 -42.09 3.37 10.81
CA SER A 51 -41.79 3.20 9.38
C SER A 51 -42.45 4.28 8.53
N GLY A 52 -42.10 4.37 7.24
CA GLY A 52 -42.75 5.27 6.29
C GLY A 52 -44.08 4.74 5.72
N ILE A 53 -44.26 3.42 5.68
CA ILE A 53 -45.52 2.75 5.33
C ILE A 53 -46.00 2.01 6.57
N THR A 54 -47.21 2.32 7.03
CA THR A 54 -47.58 1.98 8.41
C THR A 54 -48.95 1.30 8.59
N ASN A 55 -49.55 0.91 7.46
CA ASN A 55 -50.72 0.03 7.35
C ASN A 55 -50.43 -1.26 6.53
N VAL A 56 -49.15 -1.57 6.27
CA VAL A 56 -48.73 -2.76 5.52
C VAL A 56 -47.70 -3.52 6.35
N ALA A 57 -47.90 -4.84 6.46
CA ALA A 57 -46.94 -5.71 7.13
C ALA A 57 -45.69 -5.89 6.27
N ILE A 58 -44.51 -5.77 6.87
CA ILE A 58 -43.25 -6.21 6.28
C ILE A 58 -43.17 -7.74 6.33
N GLY A 59 -43.80 -8.35 7.34
CA GLY A 59 -43.93 -9.80 7.47
C GLY A 59 -42.71 -10.44 8.12
N ALA A 60 -42.39 -11.67 7.71
CA ALA A 60 -41.36 -12.49 8.36
C ALA A 60 -40.01 -11.77 8.53
N SER A 61 -39.64 -10.90 7.59
CA SER A 61 -38.38 -10.16 7.58
C SER A 61 -38.24 -9.10 8.68
N ALA A 62 -39.33 -8.70 9.34
CA ALA A 62 -39.30 -7.75 10.48
C ALA A 62 -39.90 -8.34 11.76
N ARG A 63 -40.28 -9.62 11.79
CA ARG A 63 -40.87 -10.28 12.99
C ARG A 63 -39.82 -10.96 13.87
N GLY A 64 -38.54 -10.84 13.55
CA GLY A 64 -37.46 -11.39 14.38
C GLY A 64 -37.45 -10.71 15.75
N ALA A 65 -37.68 -11.46 16.83
CA ALA A 65 -37.74 -10.90 18.19
C ALA A 65 -36.47 -11.13 19.00
N GLY A 66 -35.62 -12.11 18.63
CA GLY A 66 -34.47 -12.53 19.43
C GLY A 66 -33.25 -11.60 19.36
N ILE A 67 -32.24 -11.90 20.19
CA ILE A 67 -30.91 -11.27 20.14
C ILE A 67 -30.28 -11.48 18.76
N GLY A 68 -29.85 -10.40 18.12
CA GLY A 68 -29.24 -10.36 16.79
C GLY A 68 -30.22 -10.12 15.64
N ALA A 69 -31.52 -10.08 15.90
CA ALA A 69 -32.52 -9.86 14.85
C ALA A 69 -32.66 -8.38 14.42
N GLY A 70 -32.25 -7.43 15.27
CA GLY A 70 -32.58 -6.01 15.07
C GLY A 70 -32.02 -5.40 13.80
N PHE A 71 -30.83 -5.84 13.36
CA PHE A 71 -30.21 -5.35 12.14
C PHE A 71 -31.01 -5.73 10.89
N ALA A 72 -31.33 -7.01 10.74
CA ALA A 72 -32.10 -7.54 9.62
C ALA A 72 -33.50 -6.93 9.58
N ASN A 73 -34.18 -6.82 10.73
CA ASN A 73 -35.48 -6.15 10.83
C ASN A 73 -35.39 -4.68 10.37
N SER A 74 -34.40 -3.93 10.87
CA SER A 74 -34.20 -2.52 10.53
C SER A 74 -33.92 -2.34 9.04
N GLN A 75 -33.15 -3.26 8.43
CA GLN A 75 -32.92 -3.27 7.00
C GLN A 75 -34.21 -3.53 6.22
N ALA A 76 -35.06 -4.46 6.66
CA ALA A 76 -36.35 -4.73 6.03
C ALA A 76 -37.32 -3.53 6.13
N ILE A 77 -37.34 -2.84 7.28
CA ILE A 77 -38.14 -1.60 7.45
C ILE A 77 -37.68 -0.51 6.48
N VAL A 78 -36.36 -0.28 6.38
CA VAL A 78 -35.80 0.72 5.46
C VAL A 78 -35.98 0.32 3.99
N ALA A 79 -35.92 -0.98 3.67
CA ALA A 79 -36.15 -1.49 2.32
C ALA A 79 -37.62 -1.32 1.88
N GLN A 80 -38.59 -1.47 2.78
CA GLN A 80 -39.99 -1.16 2.49
C GLN A 80 -40.20 0.34 2.29
N SER A 81 -39.54 1.18 3.09
CA SER A 81 -39.60 2.63 2.94
C SER A 81 -38.41 3.33 3.59
N SER A 82 -37.63 4.04 2.78
CA SER A 82 -36.44 4.80 3.21
C SER A 82 -36.75 6.24 3.63
N THR A 83 -38.01 6.56 3.96
CA THR A 83 -38.41 7.89 4.42
C THR A 83 -37.55 8.34 5.59
N ILE A 84 -37.01 9.56 5.49
CA ILE A 84 -36.21 10.17 6.55
C ILE A 84 -37.05 10.39 7.82
N SER A 85 -36.39 10.51 8.96
CA SER A 85 -37.04 10.73 10.26
C SER A 85 -38.06 9.63 10.65
N ARG A 86 -37.76 8.37 10.28
CA ARG A 86 -38.45 7.16 10.77
C ARG A 86 -37.51 6.39 11.68
N ALA A 87 -38.04 5.65 12.65
CA ALA A 87 -37.24 5.01 13.71
C ALA A 87 -36.08 4.16 13.16
N ALA A 88 -36.36 3.25 12.22
CA ALA A 88 -35.32 2.43 11.60
C ALA A 88 -34.37 3.25 10.71
N THR A 89 -34.89 4.18 9.90
CA THR A 89 -34.06 5.04 9.03
C THR A 89 -33.10 5.90 9.85
N MET A 90 -33.55 6.47 10.96
CA MET A 90 -32.71 7.26 11.87
C MET A 90 -31.63 6.40 12.54
N ALA A 91 -31.99 5.21 13.01
CA ALA A 91 -31.03 4.31 13.62
C ALA A 91 -29.98 3.80 12.62
N ARG A 92 -30.38 3.52 11.37
CA ARG A 92 -29.47 3.11 10.29
C ARG A 92 -28.59 4.26 9.77
N ALA A 93 -29.05 5.51 9.86
CA ALA A 93 -28.30 6.69 9.42
C ALA A 93 -27.29 7.18 10.46
N TYR A 94 -27.37 6.71 11.71
CA TYR A 94 -26.41 7.07 12.75
C TYR A 94 -25.03 6.47 12.44
N ASN A 95 -23.99 7.31 12.43
CA ASN A 95 -22.61 6.93 12.10
C ASN A 95 -21.65 7.16 13.29
N GLY A 96 -22.09 6.82 14.51
CA GLY A 96 -21.27 6.94 15.72
C GLY A 96 -19.97 6.15 15.62
N GLY A 97 -18.85 6.78 15.98
CA GLY A 97 -17.51 6.17 15.86
C GLY A 97 -17.04 5.91 14.43
N GLY A 98 -17.69 6.49 13.41
CA GLY A 98 -17.40 6.24 12.00
C GLY A 98 -17.92 4.90 11.48
N LEU A 99 -18.85 4.26 12.20
CA LEU A 99 -19.38 2.93 11.89
C LEU A 99 -20.80 3.03 11.33
N SER A 100 -21.13 2.21 10.33
CA SER A 100 -22.41 2.24 9.60
C SER A 100 -23.37 1.08 9.93
N ASP A 101 -23.00 0.26 10.91
CA ASP A 101 -23.70 -0.96 11.33
C ASP A 101 -24.69 -0.73 12.50
N TRP A 102 -25.11 0.51 12.74
CA TRP A 102 -26.13 0.86 13.74
C TRP A 102 -27.55 0.51 13.26
N TYR A 103 -28.43 0.12 14.18
CA TYR A 103 -29.81 -0.30 13.88
C TYR A 103 -30.78 -0.13 15.05
N LEU A 104 -32.08 -0.25 14.77
CA LEU A 104 -33.14 -0.22 15.78
C LEU A 104 -33.24 -1.62 16.45
N PRO A 105 -33.15 -1.72 17.79
CA PRO A 105 -33.08 -2.99 18.50
C PRO A 105 -34.31 -3.86 18.28
N SER A 106 -34.17 -5.19 18.21
CA SER A 106 -35.30 -6.12 18.32
C SER A 106 -35.95 -6.04 19.71
N ALA A 107 -37.13 -6.67 19.87
CA ALA A 107 -37.82 -6.72 21.15
C ALA A 107 -36.94 -7.27 22.28
N GLU A 108 -36.21 -8.37 22.06
CA GLU A 108 -35.32 -8.96 23.07
C GLU A 108 -34.05 -8.14 23.28
N GLU A 109 -33.49 -7.50 22.24
CA GLU A 109 -32.34 -6.60 22.39
C GLU A 109 -32.69 -5.36 23.22
N MET A 110 -33.90 -4.81 23.03
CA MET A 110 -34.39 -3.69 23.83
C MET A 110 -34.76 -4.13 25.25
N ARG A 111 -35.18 -5.38 25.45
CA ARG A 111 -35.36 -5.95 26.79
C ARG A 111 -34.02 -6.06 27.55
N GLN A 112 -32.92 -6.37 26.86
CA GLN A 112 -31.58 -6.32 27.48
C GLN A 112 -31.17 -4.90 27.88
N VAL A 113 -31.58 -3.89 27.09
CA VAL A 113 -31.42 -2.48 27.46
C VAL A 113 -32.17 -2.16 28.77
N TYR A 114 -33.41 -2.63 28.95
CA TYR A 114 -34.14 -2.55 30.22
C TYR A 114 -33.34 -3.18 31.38
N LEU A 115 -32.90 -4.43 31.22
CA LEU A 115 -32.16 -5.17 32.25
C LEU A 115 -30.82 -4.51 32.65
N LYS A 116 -30.25 -3.68 31.76
CA LYS A 116 -28.92 -3.08 31.92
C LYS A 116 -28.95 -1.54 31.88
N ARG A 117 -30.12 -0.94 32.12
CA ARG A 117 -30.32 0.51 32.12
C ARG A 117 -29.30 1.24 33.00
N ASP A 118 -29.07 0.77 34.22
CA ASP A 118 -28.14 1.40 35.17
C ASP A 118 -26.68 1.31 34.69
N THR A 119 -26.35 0.27 33.91
CA THR A 119 -25.03 0.11 33.28
C THR A 119 -24.84 1.06 32.09
N ILE A 120 -25.93 1.42 31.40
CA ILE A 120 -25.92 2.40 30.31
C ILE A 120 -25.86 3.82 30.89
N GLY A 121 -26.61 4.10 31.96
CA GLY A 121 -26.47 5.29 32.79
C GLY A 121 -27.14 6.57 32.27
N TYR A 122 -27.74 6.56 31.08
CA TYR A 122 -28.33 7.76 30.45
C TYR A 122 -29.67 7.54 29.74
N LEU A 123 -30.34 6.41 30.00
CA LEU A 123 -31.68 6.14 29.44
C LEU A 123 -32.77 6.61 30.41
N PRO A 124 -33.65 7.54 30.01
CA PRO A 124 -34.74 8.02 30.84
C PRO A 124 -35.79 6.93 31.11
N CYS A 125 -36.48 7.04 32.26
CA CYS A 125 -37.39 6.03 32.81
C CYS A 125 -38.88 6.33 32.60
N ASP A 126 -39.22 7.39 31.89
CA ASP A 126 -40.58 7.92 31.81
C ASP A 126 -41.37 7.41 30.60
N GLU A 127 -40.71 6.75 29.63
CA GLU A 127 -41.26 6.63 28.28
C GLU A 127 -40.89 5.34 27.52
N TRP A 128 -41.66 5.06 26.46
CA TRP A 128 -41.57 3.83 25.66
C TRP A 128 -40.70 3.97 24.42
N TYR A 129 -39.84 2.97 24.20
CA TYR A 129 -38.90 2.92 23.08
C TYR A 129 -39.35 1.96 21.99
N SER A 130 -39.16 2.40 20.75
CA SER A 130 -39.39 1.58 19.56
C SER A 130 -38.42 0.41 19.47
N THR A 131 -38.96 -0.75 19.16
CA THR A 131 -38.19 -1.91 18.70
C THR A 131 -38.40 -2.10 17.21
N SER A 132 -37.51 -2.82 16.53
CA SER A 132 -37.64 -3.18 15.12
C SER A 132 -38.54 -4.40 14.89
N THR A 133 -39.10 -5.01 15.94
CA THR A 133 -39.95 -6.19 15.83
C THR A 133 -41.40 -5.78 15.51
N GLU A 134 -41.86 -6.19 14.33
CA GLU A 134 -43.23 -6.01 13.87
C GLU A 134 -44.22 -6.91 14.64
N PHE A 135 -45.38 -6.37 15.00
CA PHE A 135 -46.50 -7.17 15.49
C PHE A 135 -47.39 -7.60 14.31
N ASP A 136 -47.92 -6.62 13.58
CA ASP A 136 -48.75 -6.83 12.40
C ASP A 136 -48.64 -5.66 11.39
N ALA A 137 -49.62 -5.52 10.49
CA ALA A 137 -49.64 -4.46 9.49
C ALA A 137 -49.67 -3.04 10.08
N ASN A 138 -50.25 -2.87 11.27
CA ASN A 138 -50.51 -1.57 11.90
C ASN A 138 -49.69 -1.33 13.18
N TYR A 139 -49.18 -2.39 13.82
CA TYR A 139 -48.54 -2.30 15.13
C TYR A 139 -47.11 -2.86 15.15
N HIS A 140 -46.29 -2.34 16.05
CA HIS A 140 -44.95 -2.84 16.35
C HIS A 140 -44.72 -2.91 17.87
N TYR A 141 -43.73 -3.70 18.30
CA TYR A 141 -43.42 -3.85 19.71
C TYR A 141 -42.64 -2.65 20.27
N LEU A 142 -42.95 -2.33 21.52
CA LEU A 142 -42.29 -1.33 22.35
C LEU A 142 -41.77 -1.98 23.64
N GLN A 143 -40.71 -1.39 24.17
CA GLN A 143 -40.16 -1.76 25.48
C GLN A 143 -39.93 -0.51 26.31
N HIS A 144 -40.37 -0.55 27.56
CA HIS A 144 -40.11 0.50 28.53
C HIS A 144 -38.77 0.22 29.23
N PRO A 145 -37.84 1.19 29.37
CA PRO A 145 -36.54 0.97 29.99
C PRO A 145 -36.59 0.65 31.49
N CYS A 146 -37.76 0.73 32.11
CA CYS A 146 -37.95 0.51 33.56
C CYS A 146 -39.11 -0.45 33.90
N GLN A 147 -39.73 -1.10 32.91
CA GLN A 147 -40.76 -2.13 33.12
C GLN A 147 -40.48 -3.32 32.21
N ASP A 148 -40.45 -4.56 32.74
CA ASP A 148 -40.21 -5.78 31.94
C ASP A 148 -41.47 -6.27 31.20
N THR A 149 -42.34 -5.35 30.79
CA THR A 149 -43.60 -5.65 30.12
C THR A 149 -43.56 -5.08 28.70
N PRO A 150 -43.31 -5.90 27.67
CA PRO A 150 -43.42 -5.43 26.30
C PRO A 150 -44.88 -5.07 26.00
N THR A 151 -45.08 -4.04 25.18
CA THR A 151 -46.40 -3.64 24.67
C THR A 151 -46.29 -3.36 23.17
N TYR A 152 -47.38 -2.94 22.54
CA TYR A 152 -47.39 -2.53 21.14
C TYR A 152 -47.95 -1.13 20.96
N ALA A 153 -47.50 -0.43 19.93
CA ALA A 153 -48.02 0.86 19.50
C ALA A 153 -48.23 0.88 17.99
N GLY A 154 -49.07 1.82 17.54
CA GLY A 154 -49.31 2.01 16.12
C GLY A 154 -48.02 2.43 15.44
N LYS A 155 -47.76 1.95 14.22
CA LYS A 155 -46.55 2.33 13.46
C LYS A 155 -46.50 3.83 13.11
N TRP A 156 -47.64 4.52 13.20
CA TRP A 156 -47.78 5.98 13.09
C TRP A 156 -47.33 6.74 14.34
N ASP A 157 -47.26 6.09 15.51
CA ASP A 157 -47.04 6.76 16.79
C ASP A 157 -45.59 7.23 16.94
N ASN A 158 -45.40 8.44 17.45
CA ASN A 158 -44.07 8.97 17.76
C ASN A 158 -43.50 8.34 19.03
N ARG A 159 -42.48 7.50 18.88
CA ARG A 159 -41.84 6.74 19.98
C ARG A 159 -40.34 6.95 19.99
N TYR A 160 -39.71 6.82 21.17
CA TYR A 160 -38.29 7.10 21.30
C TYR A 160 -37.44 6.10 20.52
N VAL A 161 -36.37 6.61 19.93
CA VAL A 161 -35.43 5.84 19.12
C VAL A 161 -34.09 5.80 19.85
N ARG A 162 -33.54 4.59 20.01
CA ARG A 162 -32.17 4.39 20.50
C ARG A 162 -31.47 3.41 19.56
N PRO A 163 -30.47 3.85 18.80
CA PRO A 163 -29.66 2.95 17.98
C PRO A 163 -28.82 2.03 18.88
N ILE A 164 -28.71 0.77 18.47
CA ILE A 164 -27.75 -0.18 19.02
C ILE A 164 -26.90 -0.75 17.88
N ARG A 165 -25.77 -1.37 18.20
CA ARG A 165 -25.00 -2.17 17.24
C ARG A 165 -24.47 -3.45 17.87
N ALA A 166 -24.33 -4.49 17.05
CA ALA A 166 -23.69 -5.74 17.42
C ALA A 166 -22.26 -5.75 16.90
N PHE A 167 -21.34 -6.21 17.74
CA PHE A 167 -19.95 -6.36 17.33
C PHE A 167 -19.30 -7.58 17.99
N ALA A 168 -18.24 -8.02 17.32
CA ALA A 168 -17.22 -8.87 17.88
C ALA A 168 -15.97 -8.01 18.03
N PRO A 169 -15.05 -8.31 18.94
CA PRO A 169 -13.77 -7.62 18.98
C PRO A 169 -13.04 -7.92 17.66
N THR A 170 -12.44 -6.90 17.05
CA THR A 170 -11.71 -7.03 15.77
C THR A 170 -10.42 -7.86 15.88
N SER A 171 -10.05 -8.23 17.09
CA SER A 171 -9.28 -9.43 17.39
C SER A 171 -9.61 -9.82 18.83
N GLU A 172 -10.16 -11.01 19.07
CA GLU A 172 -9.79 -11.65 20.32
C GLU A 172 -8.38 -12.16 20.07
N ALA A 173 -7.40 -11.58 20.78
CA ALA A 173 -6.13 -12.25 20.95
C ALA A 173 -6.44 -13.69 21.33
N THR A 174 -6.12 -14.65 20.46
CA THR A 174 -6.10 -16.05 20.90
C THR A 174 -5.17 -16.09 22.11
N PRO A 175 -5.62 -16.56 23.29
CA PRO A 175 -4.75 -16.54 24.45
C PRO A 175 -3.46 -17.27 24.11
N ILE A 176 -2.32 -16.66 24.42
CA ILE A 176 -1.01 -17.28 24.21
C ILE A 176 -1.05 -18.64 24.91
N SER A 177 -0.87 -19.70 24.13
CA SER A 177 -0.83 -21.06 24.64
C SER A 177 0.61 -21.41 24.99
N TYR A 178 0.81 -21.93 26.20
CA TYR A 178 2.12 -22.33 26.68
C TYR A 178 2.20 -23.85 26.75
N VAL A 179 3.26 -24.43 26.20
CA VAL A 179 3.52 -25.87 26.25
C VAL A 179 4.97 -26.15 26.62
N SER A 180 5.20 -27.23 27.35
CA SER A 180 6.53 -27.75 27.66
C SER A 180 6.79 -28.98 26.83
N SER A 181 7.91 -29.02 26.11
CA SER A 181 8.31 -30.18 25.31
C SER A 181 8.68 -31.40 26.17
N ASN A 182 8.99 -31.17 27.45
CA ASN A 182 9.26 -32.21 28.43
C ASN A 182 8.69 -31.83 29.82
N PRO A 183 7.43 -32.21 30.12
CA PRO A 183 6.79 -31.98 31.41
C PRO A 183 7.51 -32.63 32.61
N GLY A 184 8.40 -33.59 32.37
CA GLY A 184 9.25 -34.19 33.41
C GLY A 184 10.40 -33.29 33.89
N VAL A 185 10.71 -32.21 33.15
CA VAL A 185 11.71 -31.20 33.53
C VAL A 185 11.04 -29.93 34.05
N ALA A 186 10.02 -29.43 33.35
CA ALA A 186 9.13 -28.39 33.88
C ALA A 186 7.74 -28.48 33.25
N THR A 187 6.68 -28.26 34.03
CA THR A 187 5.31 -28.04 33.53
C THR A 187 5.05 -26.55 33.37
N VAL A 188 4.20 -26.15 32.41
CA VAL A 188 3.80 -24.75 32.23
C VAL A 188 2.29 -24.65 32.17
N ASN A 189 1.72 -23.67 32.89
CA ASN A 189 0.30 -23.41 32.82
C ASN A 189 -0.05 -22.88 31.42
N ALA A 190 -0.92 -23.62 30.72
CA ALA A 190 -1.23 -23.36 29.32
C ALA A 190 -1.86 -21.99 29.01
N ARG A 191 -2.29 -21.22 30.02
CA ARG A 191 -2.89 -19.89 29.85
C ARG A 191 -2.13 -18.76 30.55
N THR A 192 -1.49 -19.03 31.69
CA THR A 192 -0.82 -17.99 32.48
C THR A 192 0.69 -17.94 32.27
N GLY A 193 1.27 -18.94 31.60
CA GLY A 193 2.71 -19.03 31.38
C GLY A 193 3.53 -19.33 32.64
N VAL A 194 2.88 -19.54 33.79
CA VAL A 194 3.56 -19.90 35.04
C VAL A 194 4.24 -21.26 34.88
N VAL A 195 5.54 -21.29 35.13
CA VAL A 195 6.40 -22.47 34.99
C VAL A 195 6.63 -23.10 36.36
N THR A 196 6.47 -24.42 36.46
CA THR A 196 6.79 -25.23 37.64
C THR A 196 7.86 -26.23 37.25
N ILE A 197 9.01 -26.19 37.92
CA ILE A 197 10.13 -27.10 37.66
C ILE A 197 9.80 -28.46 38.28
N THR A 198 9.90 -29.53 37.51
CA THR A 198 9.53 -30.91 37.90
C THR A 198 10.72 -31.86 37.92
N GLY A 199 11.83 -31.54 37.27
CA GLY A 199 13.02 -32.39 37.25
C GLY A 199 14.19 -31.79 36.47
N ALA A 200 15.34 -32.45 36.53
CA ALA A 200 16.53 -32.02 35.83
C ALA A 200 16.62 -32.59 34.40
N GLY A 201 17.22 -31.83 33.50
CA GLY A 201 17.23 -32.06 32.07
C GLY A 201 16.89 -30.77 31.32
N THR A 202 16.65 -30.87 30.02
CA THR A 202 16.30 -29.71 29.19
C THR A 202 14.85 -29.84 28.74
N THR A 203 14.09 -28.75 28.82
CA THR A 203 12.78 -28.63 28.19
C THR A 203 12.69 -27.34 27.40
N VAL A 204 11.94 -27.36 26.31
CA VAL A 204 11.61 -26.16 25.54
C VAL A 204 10.21 -25.73 25.94
N LEU A 205 10.12 -24.54 26.51
CA LEU A 205 8.87 -23.87 26.78
C LEU A 205 8.51 -23.05 25.54
N ALA A 206 7.43 -23.42 24.87
CA ALA A 206 6.94 -22.70 23.71
C ALA A 206 5.72 -21.87 24.09
N ALA A 207 5.80 -20.57 23.82
CA ALA A 207 4.66 -19.68 23.80
C ALA A 207 4.20 -19.56 22.35
N ALA A 208 3.01 -20.06 22.05
CA ALA A 208 2.45 -20.05 20.70
C ALA A 208 1.17 -19.23 20.66
N HIS A 209 1.12 -18.33 19.69
CA HIS A 209 -0.07 -17.58 19.33
C HIS A 209 -0.55 -18.06 17.96
N GLY A 210 -1.82 -18.46 17.86
CA GLY A 210 -2.39 -18.84 16.57
C GLY A 210 -2.43 -17.64 15.62
N GLY A 211 -2.09 -17.85 14.36
CA GLY A 211 -2.21 -16.80 13.34
C GLY A 211 -3.66 -16.31 13.22
N MET A 212 -3.85 -15.02 12.89
CA MET A 212 -5.17 -14.40 12.76
C MET A 212 -5.26 -13.67 11.42
N GLY A 213 -6.19 -14.07 10.55
CA GLY A 213 -6.34 -13.48 9.22
C GLY A 213 -5.08 -13.62 8.36
N ALA A 214 -4.52 -12.49 7.88
CA ALA A 214 -3.30 -12.45 7.09
C ALA A 214 -1.99 -12.50 7.93
N ALA A 215 -2.08 -12.46 9.26
CA ALA A 215 -0.91 -12.55 10.15
C ALA A 215 -0.54 -14.02 10.42
N GLN A 216 0.73 -14.37 10.16
CA GLN A 216 1.24 -15.72 10.34
C GLN A 216 1.30 -16.10 11.83
N ALA A 217 1.14 -17.39 12.13
CA ALA A 217 1.31 -17.90 13.50
C ALA A 217 2.72 -17.57 14.01
N ALA A 218 2.81 -17.02 15.21
CA ALA A 218 4.07 -16.66 15.83
C ALA A 218 4.29 -17.56 17.05
N SER A 219 5.46 -18.18 17.11
CA SER A 219 5.89 -18.94 18.28
C SER A 219 7.24 -18.41 18.74
N ASN A 220 7.37 -18.18 20.04
CA ASN A 220 8.68 -17.97 20.65
C ASN A 220 8.99 -19.14 21.59
N LYS A 221 10.25 -19.54 21.63
CA LYS A 221 10.70 -20.72 22.38
C LYS A 221 11.82 -20.29 23.31
N ILE A 222 11.72 -20.72 24.56
CA ILE A 222 12.79 -20.60 25.53
C ILE A 222 13.22 -22.02 25.91
N THR A 223 14.50 -22.30 25.77
CA THR A 223 15.10 -23.55 26.26
C THR A 223 15.42 -23.37 27.74
N LEU A 224 14.68 -24.07 28.58
CA LEU A 224 14.94 -24.17 30.01
C LEU A 224 15.80 -25.40 30.27
N SER A 225 17.08 -25.16 30.55
CA SER A 225 18.02 -26.19 30.98
C SER A 225 18.09 -26.20 32.50
N VAL A 226 17.51 -27.23 33.11
CA VAL A 226 17.58 -27.47 34.56
C VAL A 226 18.73 -28.43 34.79
N ALA A 227 19.90 -27.91 35.15
CA ALA A 227 21.07 -28.73 35.40
C ALA A 227 20.87 -29.66 36.61
N ARG A 228 21.39 -30.88 36.54
CA ARG A 228 21.71 -31.65 37.76
C ARG A 228 23.04 -31.11 38.30
N SER A 229 23.11 -30.80 39.59
CA SER A 229 24.37 -30.52 40.25
C SER A 229 25.14 -31.82 40.51
N CYS A 230 26.42 -31.86 40.15
CA CYS A 230 27.37 -32.90 40.57
C CYS A 230 28.70 -32.25 40.96
N ALA A 231 29.32 -32.71 42.05
CA ALA A 231 30.76 -32.53 42.30
C ALA A 231 31.40 -33.90 42.62
N ASP A 232 32.50 -34.15 41.91
CA ASP A 232 33.61 -35.12 42.02
C ASP A 232 33.42 -36.56 42.53
N GLY A 233 33.63 -37.52 41.61
CA GLY A 233 34.32 -38.78 41.92
C GLY A 233 33.53 -40.10 41.99
N GLY A 234 32.87 -40.52 40.89
CA GLY A 234 32.60 -41.94 40.61
C GLY A 234 31.19 -42.50 40.92
N ALA A 235 30.52 -42.99 39.86
CA ALA A 235 29.27 -43.75 39.78
C ALA A 235 28.00 -43.11 40.38
N CYS A 236 27.02 -42.84 39.51
CA CYS A 236 25.78 -42.13 39.79
C CYS A 236 24.90 -42.81 40.86
N VAL A 237 25.00 -42.34 42.10
CA VAL A 237 23.96 -42.43 43.13
C VAL A 237 23.41 -41.01 43.35
N ALA A 238 22.10 -40.87 43.55
CA ALA A 238 21.40 -39.59 43.63
C ALA A 238 22.14 -38.57 44.51
N PRO A 239 22.38 -37.33 44.05
CA PRO A 239 22.98 -36.31 44.90
C PRO A 239 21.99 -36.02 46.03
N GLU A 240 22.48 -36.02 47.26
CA GLU A 240 21.71 -35.53 48.40
C GLU A 240 21.15 -34.15 48.04
N THR A 241 19.85 -34.00 48.28
CA THR A 241 19.16 -32.72 48.36
C THR A 241 20.08 -31.64 48.96
N PRO A 242 20.24 -30.44 48.37
CA PRO A 242 20.57 -29.29 49.21
C PRO A 242 19.51 -29.27 50.31
N PRO A 243 19.89 -29.09 51.58
CA PRO A 243 18.92 -29.13 52.66
C PRO A 243 17.76 -28.22 52.28
N VAL A 244 16.56 -28.79 52.26
CA VAL A 244 15.31 -28.03 52.37
C VAL A 244 15.48 -27.18 53.63
N GLY A 245 15.93 -25.93 53.48
CA GLY A 245 16.26 -25.06 54.60
C GLY A 245 17.52 -24.18 54.53
N GLY A 246 18.25 -24.07 53.41
CA GLY A 246 19.35 -23.10 53.28
C GLY A 246 18.87 -21.70 52.91
N SER A 247 18.96 -20.73 53.82
CA SER A 247 18.78 -19.31 53.50
C SER A 247 19.78 -18.88 52.41
N LEU A 248 19.36 -18.06 51.45
CA LEU A 248 20.30 -17.31 50.61
C LEU A 248 21.27 -16.55 51.51
N THR A 249 22.54 -16.47 51.11
CA THR A 249 23.51 -15.65 51.85
C THR A 249 23.15 -14.18 51.70
N ASP A 250 23.60 -13.36 52.66
CA ASP A 250 23.41 -11.91 52.60
C ASP A 250 23.92 -11.35 51.26
N CYS A 251 25.03 -11.86 50.73
CA CYS A 251 25.54 -11.41 49.43
C CYS A 251 24.67 -11.82 48.25
N GLN A 252 24.11 -13.03 48.23
CA GLN A 252 23.19 -13.47 47.19
C GLN A 252 21.86 -12.67 47.22
N LEU A 253 21.48 -12.18 48.39
CA LEU A 253 20.38 -11.23 48.57
C LEU A 253 20.75 -9.78 48.26
N GLY A 254 22.02 -9.52 47.96
CA GLY A 254 22.59 -8.20 47.72
C GLY A 254 22.67 -7.33 48.98
N ILE A 255 22.60 -7.88 50.19
CA ILE A 255 22.63 -7.13 51.45
C ILE A 255 24.05 -6.69 51.80
N SER A 256 24.98 -7.63 51.89
CA SER A 256 26.40 -7.34 52.15
C SER A 256 27.28 -8.44 51.57
N CYS A 257 28.36 -8.06 50.90
CA CYS A 257 29.28 -8.98 50.24
C CYS A 257 30.73 -8.78 50.68
N SER A 258 31.48 -9.87 50.70
CA SER A 258 32.94 -9.92 50.78
C SER A 258 33.54 -10.46 49.47
N ILE A 259 34.83 -10.21 49.27
CA ILE A 259 35.58 -10.80 48.15
C ILE A 259 35.47 -12.34 48.20
N GLY A 260 35.11 -12.96 47.08
CA GLY A 260 34.91 -14.40 46.94
C GLY A 260 33.50 -14.90 47.21
N ASP A 261 32.61 -14.05 47.74
CA ASP A 261 31.21 -14.39 47.91
C ASP A 261 30.53 -14.61 46.54
N THR A 262 29.48 -15.42 46.53
CA THR A 262 28.62 -15.55 45.36
C THR A 262 27.58 -14.44 45.38
N GLY A 263 27.61 -13.57 44.37
CA GLY A 263 26.72 -12.42 44.24
C GLY A 263 25.32 -12.75 43.70
N PRO A 264 24.44 -11.74 43.55
CA PRO A 264 23.07 -11.91 43.10
C PRO A 264 22.93 -12.45 41.66
N GLY A 265 23.96 -12.28 40.83
CA GLY A 265 24.05 -12.84 39.47
C GLY A 265 24.63 -14.26 39.44
N GLY A 266 25.00 -14.81 40.60
CA GLY A 266 25.67 -16.11 40.71
C GLY A 266 27.17 -16.08 40.40
N GLY A 267 27.73 -14.91 40.12
CA GLY A 267 29.16 -14.71 39.92
C GLY A 267 29.92 -14.62 41.25
N LYS A 268 31.24 -14.51 41.17
CA LYS A 268 32.12 -14.27 42.33
C LYS A 268 32.40 -12.79 42.50
N VAL A 269 32.19 -12.26 43.70
CA VAL A 269 32.48 -10.85 44.03
C VAL A 269 33.98 -10.65 44.05
N PHE A 270 34.49 -9.77 43.18
CA PHE A 270 35.92 -9.48 43.05
C PHE A 270 36.29 -8.05 43.44
N PHE A 271 35.30 -7.21 43.72
CA PHE A 271 35.49 -5.84 44.16
C PHE A 271 34.38 -5.44 45.14
N VAL A 272 34.78 -4.72 46.19
CA VAL A 272 33.91 -4.10 47.19
C VAL A 272 34.34 -2.64 47.32
N ASP A 273 33.42 -1.71 47.12
CA ASP A 273 33.70 -0.28 47.26
C ASP A 273 33.58 0.16 48.72
N THR A 274 34.63 -0.07 49.51
CA THR A 274 34.60 0.27 50.94
C THR A 274 34.67 1.77 51.22
N ASN A 275 35.07 2.58 50.24
CA ASN A 275 35.31 4.01 50.40
C ASN A 275 34.24 4.88 49.71
N ASP A 276 33.27 4.28 49.01
CA ASP A 276 32.28 4.97 48.18
C ASP A 276 32.96 5.83 47.08
N ASP A 277 34.04 5.29 46.49
CA ASP A 277 34.80 5.93 45.41
C ASP A 277 34.03 5.89 44.08
N TYR A 278 33.07 4.96 43.95
CA TYR A 278 32.27 4.71 42.75
C TYR A 278 30.78 4.88 43.04
N VAL A 279 30.30 6.10 42.81
CA VAL A 279 28.90 6.50 43.00
C VAL A 279 27.93 5.47 42.41
N GLY A 280 27.16 4.83 43.30
CA GLY A 280 26.11 3.88 42.97
C GLY A 280 26.58 2.45 42.69
N VAL A 281 27.85 2.11 42.94
CA VAL A 281 28.38 0.76 42.80
C VAL A 281 29.03 0.33 44.10
N ASP A 282 28.42 -0.62 44.81
CA ASP A 282 29.00 -1.15 46.05
C ASP A 282 29.86 -2.41 45.76
N TYR A 283 29.48 -3.18 44.72
CA TYR A 283 30.08 -4.47 44.42
C TYR A 283 30.20 -4.71 42.92
N LEU A 284 31.28 -5.41 42.52
CA LEU A 284 31.38 -6.05 41.21
C LEU A 284 31.50 -7.57 41.38
N GLU A 285 30.71 -8.30 40.59
CA GLU A 285 30.84 -9.75 40.47
C GLU A 285 31.23 -10.17 39.05
N VAL A 286 31.94 -11.30 38.97
CA VAL A 286 32.43 -11.86 37.73
C VAL A 286 31.89 -13.26 37.50
N ALA A 287 31.53 -13.56 36.25
CA ALA A 287 31.17 -14.89 35.82
C ALA A 287 32.18 -15.43 34.79
N VAL A 288 32.46 -16.72 34.87
CA VAL A 288 33.24 -17.42 33.85
C VAL A 288 32.25 -17.96 32.82
N VAL A 289 32.33 -17.47 31.58
CA VAL A 289 31.57 -18.05 30.46
C VAL A 289 32.48 -19.04 29.74
N GLY A 290 32.05 -20.28 29.59
CA GLY A 290 32.77 -21.26 28.80
C GLY A 290 32.78 -20.87 27.31
N GLY A 291 33.92 -21.03 26.64
CA GLY A 291 34.08 -20.80 25.20
C GLY A 291 34.91 -19.56 24.85
N THR A 292 35.10 -19.34 23.55
CA THR A 292 35.85 -18.21 23.00
C THR A 292 35.05 -17.50 21.93
N THR A 293 35.26 -16.19 21.78
CA THR A 293 34.61 -15.37 20.73
C THR A 293 35.57 -14.27 20.27
N SER A 294 35.23 -13.59 19.18
CA SER A 294 35.99 -12.45 18.70
C SER A 294 35.62 -11.16 19.44
N TRP A 295 36.56 -10.22 19.49
CA TRP A 295 36.28 -8.90 20.04
C TRP A 295 35.27 -8.14 19.18
N CYS A 296 35.33 -8.29 17.85
CA CYS A 296 34.35 -7.78 16.89
C CYS A 296 34.48 -8.57 15.58
N ASN A 297 33.40 -9.12 15.02
CA ASN A 297 33.45 -9.94 13.79
C ASN A 297 32.92 -9.25 12.51
N THR A 298 32.77 -7.92 12.52
CA THR A 298 32.27 -7.14 11.38
C THR A 298 33.37 -6.41 10.63
N ALA A 299 33.00 -5.71 9.54
CA ALA A 299 33.85 -4.70 8.90
C ALA A 299 34.41 -3.67 9.91
N ALA A 300 33.67 -3.39 11.00
CA ALA A 300 34.15 -2.51 12.07
C ALA A 300 35.41 -3.03 12.81
N ALA A 301 35.77 -4.31 12.66
CA ALA A 301 37.00 -4.90 13.21
C ALA A 301 38.29 -4.31 12.62
N THR A 302 38.19 -3.51 11.54
CA THR A 302 39.31 -2.78 10.95
C THR A 302 39.21 -1.26 11.14
N THR A 303 38.37 -0.80 12.05
CA THR A 303 38.15 0.63 12.33
C THR A 303 38.32 0.93 13.82
N SER A 304 38.79 2.14 14.14
CA SER A 304 38.86 2.60 15.53
C SER A 304 37.47 3.02 16.01
N LEU A 305 36.98 2.41 17.09
CA LEU A 305 35.67 2.69 17.67
C LEU A 305 35.78 3.81 18.71
N SER A 306 35.00 4.88 18.58
CA SER A 306 34.97 5.94 19.60
C SER A 306 34.46 5.41 20.95
N GLY A 307 34.94 6.01 22.05
CA GLY A 307 34.52 5.63 23.40
C GLY A 307 35.09 4.33 23.94
N THR A 308 36.02 3.67 23.21
CA THR A 308 36.64 2.38 23.62
C THR A 308 38.10 2.50 24.09
N ALA A 309 38.54 3.71 24.46
CA ALA A 309 39.93 3.99 24.90
C ALA A 309 40.19 3.48 26.34
N ASP A 310 41.44 3.52 26.82
CA ASP A 310 41.83 3.14 28.21
C ASP A 310 41.08 3.97 29.27
N ASN A 311 39.85 3.55 29.57
CA ASN A 311 39.03 4.04 30.67
C ASN A 311 39.06 3.03 31.82
N VAL A 312 38.62 3.50 32.99
CA VAL A 312 38.75 2.75 34.24
C VAL A 312 37.67 1.65 34.37
N GLN A 313 36.55 1.75 33.65
CA GLN A 313 35.43 0.81 33.71
C GLN A 313 34.95 0.39 32.31
N GLY A 314 34.74 -0.91 32.13
CA GLY A 314 34.39 -1.51 30.85
C GLY A 314 33.01 -1.09 30.34
N ILE A 315 32.08 -0.76 31.25
CA ILE A 315 30.71 -0.38 30.88
C ILE A 315 30.66 0.81 29.92
N PHE A 316 31.56 1.79 30.05
CA PHE A 316 31.62 2.97 29.16
C PHE A 316 32.03 2.62 27.72
N ASN A 317 32.77 1.52 27.52
CA ASN A 317 33.17 1.05 26.19
C ASN A 317 32.02 0.36 25.45
N MET A 318 31.04 -0.15 26.19
CA MET A 318 30.03 -1.06 25.66
C MET A 318 29.19 -0.42 24.56
N GLN A 319 28.76 0.83 24.72
CA GLN A 319 27.95 1.51 23.70
C GLN A 319 28.66 1.55 22.34
N GLY A 320 29.96 1.88 22.33
CA GLY A 320 30.76 1.95 21.11
C GLY A 320 30.91 0.59 20.44
N ILE A 321 31.14 -0.48 21.21
CA ILE A 321 31.28 -1.83 20.65
C ILE A 321 29.93 -2.34 20.12
N LEU A 322 28.86 -2.19 20.89
CA LEU A 322 27.52 -2.69 20.54
C LEU A 322 26.90 -1.95 19.34
N THR A 323 27.22 -0.67 19.17
CA THR A 323 26.77 0.15 18.03
C THR A 323 27.43 -0.26 16.71
N ASN A 324 28.69 -0.71 16.74
CA ASN A 324 29.50 -0.87 15.53
C ASN A 324 29.74 -2.34 15.14
N CYS A 325 29.63 -3.27 16.08
CA CYS A 325 29.79 -4.71 15.84
C CYS A 325 28.42 -5.38 15.79
N THR A 326 28.18 -6.32 14.88
CA THR A 326 26.93 -7.11 14.86
C THR A 326 27.00 -8.31 15.80
N SER A 327 28.21 -8.80 16.08
CA SER A 327 28.47 -9.73 17.17
C SER A 327 29.90 -9.54 17.68
N SER A 328 30.06 -9.70 18.99
CA SER A 328 31.30 -9.39 19.69
C SER A 328 31.35 -10.04 21.06
N ALA A 329 32.53 -9.96 21.67
CA ALA A 329 32.76 -10.15 23.11
C ALA A 329 31.75 -9.37 23.97
N ALA A 330 31.46 -8.12 23.61
CA ALA A 330 30.48 -7.28 24.30
C ALA A 330 29.05 -7.82 24.17
N HIS A 331 28.63 -8.27 22.97
CA HIS A 331 27.33 -8.93 22.78
C HIS A 331 27.24 -10.22 23.61
N THR A 332 28.30 -11.01 23.62
CA THR A 332 28.35 -12.27 24.38
C THR A 332 28.21 -11.99 25.88
N ALA A 333 28.88 -10.95 26.39
CA ALA A 333 28.72 -10.51 27.77
C ALA A 333 27.30 -10.03 28.07
N ARG A 334 26.66 -9.25 27.18
CA ARG A 334 25.27 -8.80 27.37
C ARG A 334 24.24 -9.93 27.34
N LEU A 335 24.48 -10.97 26.55
CA LEU A 335 23.59 -12.12 26.46
C LEU A 335 23.72 -13.09 27.65
N PHE A 336 24.75 -12.91 28.49
CA PHE A 336 24.89 -13.72 29.70
C PHE A 336 23.80 -13.36 30.71
N GLN A 337 23.05 -14.36 31.17
CA GLN A 337 21.90 -14.21 32.09
C GLN A 337 22.11 -14.88 33.45
N GLY A 338 23.31 -14.80 34.00
CA GLY A 338 23.61 -15.29 35.35
C GLY A 338 22.64 -14.68 36.38
N GLY A 339 21.99 -15.52 37.18
CA GLY A 339 21.02 -15.08 38.20
C GLY A 339 19.82 -14.30 37.65
N ALA A 340 19.46 -14.51 36.37
CA ALA A 340 18.45 -13.74 35.64
C ALA A 340 18.73 -12.23 35.55
N LYS A 341 20.01 -11.84 35.65
CA LYS A 341 20.48 -10.45 35.51
C LYS A 341 20.86 -10.16 34.06
N THR A 342 20.66 -8.93 33.60
CA THR A 342 20.84 -8.51 32.19
C THR A 342 21.83 -7.34 32.02
N ASP A 343 22.41 -6.88 33.12
CA ASP A 343 23.32 -5.74 33.23
C ASP A 343 24.81 -6.12 33.07
N TRP A 344 25.10 -7.38 32.70
CA TRP A 344 26.45 -7.88 32.46
C TRP A 344 27.16 -7.13 31.33
N TYR A 345 28.47 -6.92 31.46
CA TYR A 345 29.29 -6.19 30.48
C TYR A 345 30.71 -6.78 30.37
N LEU A 346 31.39 -6.43 29.28
CA LEU A 346 32.78 -6.83 29.04
C LEU A 346 33.71 -5.94 29.89
N PRO A 347 34.57 -6.49 30.75
CA PRO A 347 35.43 -5.72 31.64
C PRO A 347 36.51 -4.94 30.89
N ALA A 348 36.94 -3.82 31.46
CA ALA A 348 38.18 -3.14 31.12
C ALA A 348 39.39 -3.94 31.64
N PRO A 349 40.61 -3.71 31.11
CA PRO A 349 41.80 -4.42 31.58
C PRO A 349 42.06 -4.24 33.08
N THR A 350 41.72 -3.09 33.64
CA THR A 350 41.83 -2.80 35.08
C THR A 350 40.87 -3.66 35.92
N GLU A 351 39.64 -3.89 35.44
CA GLU A 351 38.67 -4.77 36.10
C GLU A 351 39.11 -6.24 36.02
N LEU A 352 39.68 -6.69 34.89
CA LEU A 352 40.28 -8.03 34.77
C LEU A 352 41.48 -8.21 35.70
N GLN A 353 42.29 -7.15 35.89
CA GLN A 353 43.40 -7.18 36.84
C GLN A 353 42.91 -7.33 38.29
N LEU A 354 41.79 -6.68 38.65
CA LEU A 354 41.16 -6.88 39.95
C LEU A 354 40.63 -8.30 40.12
N VAL A 355 40.00 -8.88 39.09
CA VAL A 355 39.58 -10.29 39.12
C VAL A 355 40.77 -11.21 39.39
N LYS A 356 41.89 -11.00 38.68
CA LYS A 356 43.11 -11.77 38.93
C LYS A 356 43.58 -11.65 40.39
N THR A 357 43.83 -10.43 40.83
CA THR A 357 44.47 -10.19 42.13
C THR A 357 43.58 -10.63 43.30
N ASN A 358 42.28 -10.36 43.23
CA ASN A 358 41.37 -10.61 44.36
C ASN A 358 40.78 -12.01 44.36
N LEU A 359 40.69 -12.68 43.20
CA LEU A 359 40.09 -14.01 43.12
C LEU A 359 41.06 -15.11 42.70
N VAL A 360 41.80 -14.92 41.61
CA VAL A 360 42.66 -15.97 41.06
C VAL A 360 43.87 -16.20 41.96
N ASP A 361 44.59 -15.14 42.33
CA ASP A 361 45.78 -15.22 43.19
C ASP A 361 45.42 -15.67 44.63
N ALA A 362 44.20 -15.37 45.07
CA ALA A 362 43.63 -15.82 46.34
C ALA A 362 43.09 -17.26 46.31
N GLY A 363 43.06 -17.91 45.15
CA GLY A 363 42.50 -19.27 44.98
C GLY A 363 40.97 -19.35 45.12
N LEU A 364 40.27 -18.22 45.05
CA LEU A 364 38.81 -18.11 45.19
C LEU A 364 38.06 -18.28 43.86
N LEU A 365 38.79 -18.24 42.74
CA LEU A 365 38.29 -18.56 41.39
C LEU A 365 39.27 -19.50 40.69
N THR A 366 38.89 -20.77 40.59
CA THR A 366 39.73 -21.85 40.03
C THR A 366 39.28 -22.25 38.62
N GLY A 367 40.13 -22.97 37.88
CA GLY A 367 39.81 -23.47 36.54
C GLY A 367 39.82 -22.41 35.44
N VAL A 368 40.41 -21.23 35.70
CA VAL A 368 40.54 -20.13 34.74
C VAL A 368 41.97 -20.13 34.18
N SER A 369 42.12 -20.27 32.86
CA SER A 369 43.41 -20.25 32.17
C SER A 369 43.32 -19.58 30.80
N GLY A 370 44.36 -18.84 30.41
CA GLY A 370 44.48 -18.19 29.11
C GLY A 370 44.05 -16.71 29.09
N GLU A 371 44.01 -16.15 27.88
CA GLU A 371 43.72 -14.75 27.60
C GLU A 371 42.21 -14.47 27.48
N PHE A 372 41.76 -13.43 28.16
CA PHE A 372 40.38 -12.94 28.13
C PHE A 372 40.29 -11.57 27.46
N TRP A 373 39.26 -11.37 26.65
CA TRP A 373 39.01 -10.07 26.02
C TRP A 373 38.70 -9.01 27.06
N ALA A 374 39.35 -7.86 26.92
CA ALA A 374 38.95 -6.64 27.58
C ALA A 374 38.17 -5.73 26.62
N SER A 375 37.40 -4.79 27.15
CA SER A 375 36.54 -3.88 26.36
C SER A 375 37.29 -2.76 25.63
N ASN A 376 38.58 -2.61 25.87
CA ASN A 376 39.36 -1.47 25.39
C ASN A 376 40.08 -1.86 24.10
N GLN A 377 39.97 -1.01 23.07
CA GLN A 377 40.71 -1.21 21.83
C GLN A 377 42.13 -0.64 21.95
N VAL A 378 43.06 -1.19 21.18
CA VAL A 378 44.41 -0.65 21.01
C VAL A 378 44.45 0.30 19.82
N ASN A 379 43.91 -0.15 18.69
CA ASN A 379 43.88 0.59 17.45
C ASN A 379 42.77 0.03 16.55
N ALA A 380 42.79 0.40 15.27
CA ALA A 380 41.76 0.02 14.30
C ALA A 380 41.55 -1.51 14.21
N THR A 381 42.62 -2.31 14.32
CA THR A 381 42.58 -3.78 14.12
C THR A 381 42.82 -4.60 15.38
N ARG A 382 43.24 -3.99 16.49
CA ARG A 382 43.64 -4.71 17.72
C ARG A 382 42.89 -4.24 18.96
N ALA A 383 42.68 -5.15 19.89
CA ALA A 383 42.08 -4.90 21.21
C ALA A 383 42.90 -5.58 22.32
N TYR A 384 42.72 -5.11 23.56
CA TYR A 384 43.47 -5.65 24.69
C TYR A 384 42.90 -6.98 25.18
N THR A 385 43.80 -7.89 25.55
CA THR A 385 43.50 -9.09 26.33
C THR A 385 44.27 -9.07 27.65
N VAL A 386 43.78 -9.80 28.64
CA VAL A 386 44.50 -10.04 29.90
C VAL A 386 44.56 -11.55 30.13
N ASP A 387 45.77 -12.07 30.34
CA ASP A 387 45.94 -13.45 30.80
C ASP A 387 45.76 -13.51 32.32
N LEU A 388 44.76 -14.24 32.80
CA LEU A 388 44.39 -14.23 34.23
C LEU A 388 45.32 -15.06 35.12
N VAL A 389 46.23 -15.86 34.53
CA VAL A 389 47.25 -16.61 35.28
C VAL A 389 48.45 -15.72 35.55
N SER A 390 49.02 -15.14 34.50
CA SER A 390 50.21 -14.28 34.57
C SER A 390 49.91 -12.83 34.96
N GLY A 391 48.71 -12.33 34.66
CA GLY A 391 48.32 -10.92 34.82
C GLY A 391 48.86 -10.01 33.72
N VAL A 392 49.51 -10.55 32.70
CA VAL A 392 50.08 -9.75 31.63
C VAL A 392 48.96 -9.29 30.69
N ARG A 393 49.00 -8.00 30.33
CA ARG A 393 48.15 -7.42 29.29
C ARG A 393 48.81 -7.64 27.92
N TYR A 394 48.07 -8.20 26.97
CA TYR A 394 48.49 -8.38 25.59
C TYR A 394 47.57 -7.61 24.65
N ASP A 395 47.94 -7.56 23.38
CA ASP A 395 47.06 -7.14 22.30
C ASP A 395 46.82 -8.30 21.33
N ALA A 396 45.61 -8.37 20.79
CA ALA A 396 45.23 -9.40 19.83
C ALA A 396 44.38 -8.79 18.72
N LEU A 397 44.29 -9.47 17.57
CA LEU A 397 43.44 -8.99 16.47
C LEU A 397 41.99 -9.04 16.93
N LYS A 398 41.20 -8.02 16.58
CA LYS A 398 39.77 -7.96 16.96
C LYS A 398 38.97 -9.17 16.49
N THR A 399 39.47 -9.89 15.49
CA THR A 399 38.87 -11.11 14.93
C THR A 399 39.31 -12.40 15.63
N ASP A 400 40.35 -12.37 16.46
CA ASP A 400 40.86 -13.56 17.13
C ASP A 400 39.88 -14.10 18.17
N LEU A 401 39.89 -15.40 18.41
CA LEU A 401 39.07 -16.01 19.45
C LEU A 401 39.80 -15.97 20.81
N ARG A 402 39.15 -15.38 21.82
CA ARG A 402 39.63 -15.33 23.21
C ARG A 402 38.49 -15.55 24.20
N GLY A 403 38.84 -15.84 25.45
CA GLY A 403 37.88 -16.10 26.52
C GLY A 403 37.06 -14.85 26.86
N ILE A 404 35.86 -15.06 27.39
CA ILE A 404 34.96 -14.00 27.84
C ILE A 404 34.66 -14.15 29.33
N MET A 405 34.73 -13.02 30.02
CA MET A 405 34.49 -12.95 31.45
C MET A 405 33.55 -11.78 31.73
N PRO A 406 32.23 -11.98 31.65
CA PRO A 406 31.28 -10.93 31.92
C PRO A 406 31.37 -10.53 33.39
N ILE A 407 31.31 -9.23 33.64
CA ILE A 407 31.17 -8.68 34.99
C ILE A 407 29.89 -7.85 35.08
N ARG A 408 29.38 -7.65 36.30
CA ARG A 408 28.27 -6.73 36.55
C ARG A 408 28.47 -5.98 37.86
N ALA A 409 27.91 -4.77 37.89
CA ALA A 409 27.87 -3.93 39.08
C ALA A 409 26.51 -4.03 39.78
N PHE A 410 26.52 -4.03 41.10
CA PHE A 410 25.29 -3.92 41.89
C PHE A 410 25.54 -3.13 43.17
N ALA A 411 24.50 -2.46 43.64
CA ALA A 411 24.48 -1.79 44.94
C ALA A 411 23.93 -2.72 46.02
N ALA A 412 24.35 -2.50 47.25
CA ALA A 412 23.82 -3.13 48.44
C ALA A 412 22.33 -2.80 48.60
N LYS A 413 21.58 -3.73 49.19
CA LYS A 413 20.16 -3.59 49.44
C LYS A 413 19.95 -2.53 50.52
N GLY A 414 19.29 -1.44 50.15
CA GLY A 414 19.10 -0.29 51.03
C GLY A 414 20.06 0.87 50.76
N SER A 415 21.01 0.70 49.83
CA SER A 415 21.81 1.81 49.31
C SER A 415 20.92 2.91 48.74
N VAL A 416 21.42 4.16 48.78
CA VAL A 416 20.71 5.32 48.27
C VAL A 416 20.45 5.14 46.78
N VAL A 417 19.16 5.11 46.42
CA VAL A 417 18.73 4.94 45.04
C VAL A 417 19.00 6.22 44.25
N ILE A 418 19.70 6.10 43.12
CA ILE A 418 20.07 7.23 42.28
C ILE A 418 19.05 7.38 41.15
N ASN A 419 18.34 8.51 41.17
CA ASN A 419 17.31 8.85 40.19
C ASN A 419 17.87 9.84 39.14
N ALA A 420 18.80 9.37 38.30
CA ALA A 420 19.41 10.19 37.26
C ALA A 420 18.36 10.67 36.23
N SER A 421 18.52 11.91 35.77
CA SER A 421 17.68 12.48 34.72
C SER A 421 18.08 11.94 33.35
N LEU A 422 17.10 11.49 32.57
CA LEU A 422 17.27 11.12 31.16
C LEU A 422 16.68 12.20 30.27
N SER A 423 17.49 12.81 29.40
CA SER A 423 17.05 13.95 28.57
C SER A 423 17.68 13.96 27.18
N GLY A 424 17.12 14.73 26.25
CA GLY A 424 17.73 14.98 24.94
C GLY A 424 17.47 13.94 23.84
N PHE A 425 16.70 12.87 24.11
CA PHE A 425 16.25 11.95 23.05
C PHE A 425 15.34 12.69 22.08
N ALA A 426 15.76 12.78 20.82
CA ALA A 426 15.03 13.53 19.81
C ALA A 426 15.06 12.85 18.44
N LEU A 427 13.97 13.02 17.71
CA LEU A 427 13.88 12.71 16.29
C LEU A 427 14.26 13.96 15.47
N PRO A 428 14.92 13.81 14.30
CA PRO A 428 15.18 14.93 13.41
C PRO A 428 13.90 15.65 12.94
N ALA A 429 12.79 14.93 12.83
CA ALA A 429 11.48 15.47 12.48
C ALA A 429 10.34 14.67 13.13
N SER A 430 9.16 15.29 13.27
CA SER A 430 7.95 14.64 13.79
C SER A 430 7.11 13.94 12.72
N SER A 431 7.44 14.13 11.43
CA SER A 431 6.76 13.49 10.30
C SER A 431 7.74 13.20 9.18
N TYR A 432 7.55 12.04 8.53
CA TYR A 432 8.32 11.58 7.38
C TYR A 432 7.37 11.12 6.27
N VAL A 433 7.91 10.93 5.07
CA VAL A 433 7.18 10.36 3.93
C VAL A 433 7.75 8.97 3.64
N PHE A 434 6.90 8.01 3.29
CA PHE A 434 7.37 6.70 2.85
C PHE A 434 8.36 6.84 1.67
N GLY A 435 9.46 6.08 1.72
CA GLY A 435 10.60 6.23 0.80
C GLY A 435 11.70 7.17 1.29
N THR A 436 11.54 7.80 2.47
CA THR A 436 12.64 8.56 3.11
C THR A 436 13.82 7.63 3.43
N ALA A 437 15.04 8.07 3.11
CA ALA A 437 16.26 7.34 3.41
C ALA A 437 16.46 7.11 4.93
N PRO A 438 17.20 6.05 5.34
CA PRO A 438 17.50 5.81 6.76
C PRO A 438 18.20 7.00 7.41
N PHE A 439 17.86 7.26 8.68
CA PHE A 439 18.42 8.36 9.49
C PHE A 439 18.73 7.88 10.90
N SER A 440 19.37 8.70 11.73
CA SER A 440 19.64 8.38 13.14
C SER A 440 18.93 9.34 14.07
N VAL A 441 18.54 8.84 15.24
CA VAL A 441 18.02 9.65 16.35
C VAL A 441 19.16 10.38 17.06
N THR A 442 18.83 11.45 17.79
CA THR A 442 19.74 12.01 18.80
C THR A 442 19.64 11.16 20.06
N ALA A 443 20.76 10.56 20.47
CA ALA A 443 20.83 9.76 21.69
C ALA A 443 20.55 10.63 22.93
N PRO A 444 19.87 10.09 23.95
CA PRO A 444 19.71 10.81 25.21
C PRO A 444 21.03 10.94 25.97
N THR A 445 21.03 11.81 26.97
CA THR A 445 22.12 12.00 27.93
C THR A 445 21.64 11.75 29.35
N SER A 446 22.50 11.10 30.14
CA SER A 446 22.30 10.83 31.57
C SER A 446 23.65 10.67 32.27
N LEU A 447 23.61 10.64 33.60
CA LEU A 447 24.73 10.26 34.45
C LEU A 447 24.79 8.75 34.70
N ASN A 448 23.75 7.99 34.33
CA ASN A 448 23.77 6.53 34.39
C ASN A 448 24.72 6.00 33.30
N PRO A 449 25.75 5.20 33.66
CA PRO A 449 26.72 4.67 32.69
C PRO A 449 26.18 3.48 31.86
N ALA A 450 24.96 3.02 32.11
CA ALA A 450 24.35 1.93 31.37
C ALA A 450 24.25 2.22 29.86
N VAL A 451 24.42 1.18 29.04
CA VAL A 451 24.18 1.24 27.59
C VAL A 451 22.74 1.64 27.32
N THR A 452 22.53 2.65 26.46
CA THR A 452 21.20 3.03 25.98
C THR A 452 20.71 2.03 24.96
N GLU A 453 19.47 1.58 25.15
CA GLU A 453 18.79 0.63 24.28
C GLU A 453 17.54 1.23 23.64
N TYR A 454 17.36 1.02 22.33
CA TYR A 454 16.24 1.53 21.56
C TYR A 454 15.25 0.43 21.19
N SER A 455 13.97 0.78 21.16
CA SER A 455 12.90 -0.10 20.67
C SER A 455 11.84 0.69 19.91
N SER A 456 11.10 -0.02 19.05
CA SER A 456 9.97 0.52 18.28
C SER A 456 8.68 -0.14 18.73
N SER A 457 7.64 0.65 18.99
CA SER A 457 6.30 0.13 19.28
C SER A 457 5.62 -0.48 18.04
N ASN A 458 6.07 -0.12 16.84
CA ASN A 458 5.54 -0.63 15.58
C ASN A 458 6.62 -0.74 14.49
N THR A 459 7.21 -1.93 14.36
CA THR A 459 8.25 -2.23 13.37
C THR A 459 7.74 -2.33 11.94
N ALA A 460 6.43 -2.47 11.72
CA ALA A 460 5.84 -2.40 10.38
C ALA A 460 5.81 -0.98 9.81
N VAL A 461 5.93 0.04 10.67
CA VAL A 461 6.04 1.46 10.27
C VAL A 461 7.50 1.88 10.19
N ALA A 462 8.28 1.63 11.25
CA ALA A 462 9.73 1.86 11.22
C ALA A 462 10.46 1.00 12.25
N THR A 463 11.63 0.51 11.86
CA THR A 463 12.56 -0.19 12.74
C THR A 463 13.62 0.78 13.26
N ILE A 464 14.11 0.53 14.47
CA ILE A 464 15.26 1.23 15.05
C ILE A 464 16.25 0.18 15.54
N ASP A 465 17.53 0.36 15.21
CA ASP A 465 18.59 -0.48 15.71
C ASP A 465 18.80 -0.26 17.22
N GLN A 466 18.90 -1.36 17.98
CA GLN A 466 18.84 -1.35 19.44
C GLN A 466 19.95 -0.51 20.10
N TYR A 467 21.13 -0.37 19.47
CA TYR A 467 22.27 0.32 20.10
C TYR A 467 22.71 1.57 19.36
N SER A 468 22.60 1.62 18.03
CA SER A 468 22.99 2.78 17.22
C SER A 468 21.90 3.86 17.12
N GLY A 469 20.64 3.50 17.37
CA GLY A 469 19.52 4.41 17.14
C GLY A 469 19.28 4.73 15.66
N ARG A 470 19.82 3.92 14.74
CA ARG A 470 19.60 4.06 13.30
C ARG A 470 18.21 3.55 12.91
N VAL A 471 17.45 4.39 12.24
CA VAL A 471 16.04 4.20 11.89
C VAL A 471 15.91 3.87 10.40
N THR A 472 15.06 2.90 10.08
CA THR A 472 14.63 2.60 8.71
C THR A 472 13.11 2.65 8.61
N ILE A 473 12.59 3.40 7.65
CA ILE A 473 11.16 3.48 7.37
C ILE A 473 10.72 2.24 6.59
N VAL A 474 9.66 1.58 7.07
CA VAL A 474 9.13 0.32 6.52
C VAL A 474 7.72 0.50 5.94
N GLY A 475 6.93 1.43 6.47
CA GLY A 475 5.56 1.66 6.01
C GLY A 475 4.95 2.95 6.53
N ALA A 476 3.83 3.35 5.93
CA ALA A 476 3.04 4.48 6.39
C ALA A 476 2.25 4.12 7.67
N GLY A 477 2.14 5.07 8.59
CA GLY A 477 1.50 4.88 9.89
C GLY A 477 2.20 5.67 10.99
N SER A 478 1.99 5.31 12.25
CA SER A 478 2.69 5.94 13.38
C SER A 478 3.42 4.90 14.21
N THR A 479 4.55 5.32 14.78
CA THR A 479 5.30 4.53 15.75
C THR A 479 5.90 5.45 16.81
N THR A 480 6.20 4.87 17.96
CA THR A 480 6.89 5.50 19.08
C THR A 480 8.18 4.75 19.30
N PHE A 481 9.31 5.46 19.25
CA PHE A 481 10.57 4.93 19.72
C PHE A 481 10.74 5.19 21.20
N THR A 482 11.27 4.20 21.90
CA THR A 482 11.63 4.28 23.33
C THR A 482 13.13 4.09 23.46
N ALA A 483 13.82 5.11 23.97
CA ALA A 483 15.19 4.99 24.45
C ALA A 483 15.15 4.61 25.94
N THR A 484 15.83 3.53 26.30
CA THR A 484 15.87 2.96 27.64
C THR A 484 17.29 2.97 28.16
N GLU A 485 17.49 3.53 29.34
CA GLU A 485 18.69 3.29 30.14
C GLU A 485 18.34 2.26 31.21
N PRO A 486 18.87 1.03 31.11
CA PRO A 486 18.65 -0.01 32.11
C PRO A 486 19.17 0.41 33.49
N ALA A 487 18.67 -0.27 34.53
CA ALA A 487 19.25 -0.13 35.86
C ALA A 487 20.71 -0.62 35.87
N TYR A 488 21.55 0.07 36.63
CA TYR A 488 22.97 -0.25 36.82
C TYR A 488 23.36 0.15 38.23
N GLY A 489 23.89 -0.77 39.05
CA GLY A 489 24.20 -0.43 40.44
C GLY A 489 22.96 0.10 41.20
N ALA A 490 23.07 1.30 41.77
CA ALA A 490 21.99 2.03 42.44
C ALA A 490 21.15 2.92 41.49
N TYR A 491 21.52 3.04 40.21
CA TYR A 491 20.79 3.83 39.23
C TYR A 491 19.50 3.12 38.82
N LEU A 492 18.39 3.85 38.88
CA LEU A 492 17.10 3.35 38.41
C LEU A 492 17.01 3.29 36.88
N LEU A 493 16.21 2.36 36.38
CA LEU A 493 15.81 2.33 34.99
C LEU A 493 15.05 3.61 34.62
N LYS A 494 15.39 4.17 33.46
CA LYS A 494 14.73 5.34 32.87
C LYS A 494 14.43 5.12 31.40
N THR A 495 13.36 5.75 30.93
CA THR A 495 12.95 5.72 29.54
C THR A 495 12.58 7.10 29.05
N GLN A 496 12.84 7.38 27.78
CA GLN A 496 12.33 8.54 27.07
C GLN A 496 11.73 8.09 25.74
N THR A 497 10.64 8.73 25.33
CA THR A 497 9.89 8.34 24.14
C THR A 497 9.81 9.48 23.14
N ALA A 498 9.85 9.15 21.85
CA ALA A 498 9.61 10.08 20.76
C ALA A 498 8.69 9.41 19.73
N SER A 499 7.61 10.10 19.36
CA SER A 499 6.63 9.59 18.38
C SER A 499 6.71 10.39 17.09
N PHE A 500 6.48 9.70 15.97
CA PHE A 500 6.36 10.34 14.67
C PHE A 500 5.35 9.60 13.80
N THR A 501 5.02 10.24 12.68
CA THR A 501 4.15 9.67 11.65
C THR A 501 4.93 9.52 10.34
N VAL A 502 4.69 8.44 9.64
CA VAL A 502 5.09 8.23 8.25
C VAL A 502 3.85 8.39 7.40
N THR A 503 3.80 9.45 6.61
CA THR A 503 2.76 9.67 5.61
C THR A 503 3.06 8.85 4.35
N LYS A 504 2.02 8.54 3.57
CA LYS A 504 2.19 7.83 2.30
C LYS A 504 3.00 8.68 1.32
N GLY A 505 3.88 8.04 0.57
CA GLY A 505 4.56 8.67 -0.56
C GLY A 505 3.59 8.85 -1.73
N THR A 506 3.90 9.73 -2.68
CA THR A 506 3.15 9.83 -3.94
C THR A 506 4.08 9.39 -5.07
N PRO A 507 3.73 8.34 -5.84
CA PRO A 507 4.55 7.88 -6.95
C PRO A 507 4.51 8.89 -8.09
N THR A 508 5.60 9.02 -8.83
CA THR A 508 5.68 9.86 -10.04
C THR A 508 5.52 8.97 -11.26
N LEU A 509 4.65 9.36 -12.19
CA LEU A 509 4.43 8.69 -13.47
C LEU A 509 5.10 9.48 -14.61
N THR A 510 5.76 8.79 -15.53
CA THR A 510 6.37 9.39 -16.74
C THR A 510 6.07 8.54 -17.99
N GLY A 511 6.34 9.08 -19.19
CA GLY A 511 6.34 8.29 -20.44
C GLY A 511 4.98 8.03 -21.10
N PHE A 512 3.87 8.56 -20.55
CA PHE A 512 2.54 8.39 -21.15
C PHE A 512 2.32 9.35 -22.33
N THR A 513 2.58 8.85 -23.54
CA THR A 513 2.44 9.59 -24.80
C THR A 513 1.87 8.70 -25.91
N ALA A 514 1.27 9.30 -26.93
CA ALA A 514 0.91 8.57 -28.15
C ALA A 514 2.17 8.29 -29.02
N PRO A 515 2.17 7.22 -29.83
CA PRO A 515 3.33 6.84 -30.65
C PRO A 515 3.59 7.79 -31.84
N GLY A 516 2.60 8.58 -32.23
CA GLY A 516 2.68 9.59 -33.30
C GLY A 516 1.46 10.53 -33.29
N GLY A 517 1.09 11.01 -34.48
CA GLY A 517 -0.05 11.88 -34.73
C GLY A 517 0.23 12.80 -35.93
N PRO A 518 -0.79 13.51 -36.47
CA PRO A 518 -2.20 13.54 -36.05
C PRO A 518 -2.96 12.23 -36.34
N TYR A 519 -4.12 12.03 -35.71
CA TYR A 519 -4.98 10.84 -35.88
C TYR A 519 -6.35 11.20 -36.46
N ARG A 520 -6.99 10.24 -37.15
CA ARG A 520 -8.36 10.30 -37.67
C ARG A 520 -9.18 9.09 -37.25
N ALA A 521 -10.51 9.21 -37.35
CA ALA A 521 -11.44 8.15 -36.95
C ALA A 521 -11.32 6.85 -37.78
N ASP A 522 -10.68 6.90 -38.96
CA ASP A 522 -10.42 5.75 -39.84
C ASP A 522 -8.98 5.21 -39.75
N ASP A 523 -8.15 5.76 -38.86
CA ASP A 523 -6.81 5.23 -38.62
C ASP A 523 -6.84 3.91 -37.84
N PRO A 524 -5.86 3.02 -38.04
CA PRO A 524 -5.73 1.82 -37.24
C PRO A 524 -5.55 2.12 -35.74
N ASN A 525 -6.10 1.24 -34.90
CA ASN A 525 -5.92 1.29 -33.45
C ASN A 525 -4.43 1.23 -33.10
N PHE A 526 -4.02 1.98 -32.07
CA PHE A 526 -2.63 2.04 -31.63
C PHE A 526 -2.52 1.80 -30.12
N THR A 527 -1.32 1.52 -29.63
CA THR A 527 -1.07 1.39 -28.20
C THR A 527 -0.33 2.62 -27.70
N MET A 528 -0.79 3.20 -26.59
CA MET A 528 -0.07 4.28 -25.91
C MET A 528 1.30 3.81 -25.41
N ASN A 529 2.31 4.67 -25.45
CA ASN A 529 3.54 4.43 -24.70
C ASN A 529 3.16 4.32 -23.21
N PRO A 530 3.52 3.22 -22.52
CA PRO A 530 3.00 2.97 -21.19
C PRO A 530 3.53 3.99 -20.18
N ALA A 531 2.68 4.42 -19.25
CA ALA A 531 3.11 5.20 -18.12
C ALA A 531 4.02 4.34 -17.22
N ILE A 532 5.14 4.90 -16.77
CA ILE A 532 6.13 4.21 -15.94
C ILE A 532 6.12 4.86 -14.55
N PRO A 533 5.69 4.13 -13.50
CA PRO A 533 5.86 4.58 -12.12
C PRO A 533 7.33 4.52 -11.69
N ASN A 534 7.78 5.46 -10.87
CA ASN A 534 9.12 5.44 -10.26
C ASN A 534 9.29 4.39 -9.13
N THR A 535 8.26 3.60 -8.86
CA THR A 535 8.23 2.54 -7.87
C THR A 535 7.34 1.40 -8.35
N ASN A 536 7.77 0.17 -8.11
CA ASN A 536 7.00 -1.03 -8.42
C ASN A 536 5.89 -1.35 -7.40
N ASP A 537 5.89 -0.68 -6.24
CA ASP A 537 4.97 -0.99 -5.13
C ASP A 537 3.62 -0.23 -5.20
N ALA A 538 3.42 0.64 -6.20
CA ALA A 538 2.19 1.43 -6.35
C ALA A 538 1.02 0.69 -7.02
N GLY A 539 1.24 -0.55 -7.48
CA GLY A 539 0.26 -1.36 -8.23
C GLY A 539 0.40 -1.22 -9.75
N SER A 540 -0.47 -1.94 -10.48
CA SER A 540 -0.50 -1.89 -11.95
C SER A 540 -1.13 -0.61 -12.47
N VAL A 541 -0.59 -0.09 -13.58
CA VAL A 541 -1.17 1.05 -14.30
C VAL A 541 -2.50 0.63 -14.94
N THR A 542 -3.49 1.51 -14.86
CA THR A 542 -4.79 1.38 -15.53
C THR A 542 -5.11 2.61 -16.35
N TYR A 543 -5.90 2.45 -17.40
CA TYR A 543 -6.20 3.51 -18.36
C TYR A 543 -7.69 3.83 -18.46
N THR A 544 -8.03 5.10 -18.67
CA THR A 544 -9.41 5.56 -18.91
C THR A 544 -9.45 6.67 -19.96
N SER A 545 -10.57 6.80 -20.67
CA SER A 545 -10.85 7.91 -21.59
C SER A 545 -11.97 8.78 -20.99
N SER A 546 -11.86 10.11 -21.09
CA SER A 546 -12.90 11.02 -20.63
C SER A 546 -14.13 11.03 -21.53
N ASP A 547 -13.96 10.73 -22.81
CA ASP A 547 -15.03 10.63 -23.81
C ASP A 547 -14.84 9.38 -24.69
N GLY A 548 -15.63 8.35 -24.38
CA GLY A 548 -15.65 7.08 -25.12
C GLY A 548 -16.36 7.14 -26.46
N ALA A 549 -17.00 8.25 -26.83
CA ALA A 549 -17.57 8.44 -28.17
C ALA A 549 -16.50 8.92 -29.18
N VAL A 550 -15.48 9.63 -28.70
CA VAL A 550 -14.33 10.08 -29.53
C VAL A 550 -13.30 8.96 -29.67
N ALA A 551 -12.85 8.40 -28.53
CA ALA A 551 -11.94 7.26 -28.52
C ALA A 551 -12.08 6.47 -27.21
N THR A 552 -11.98 5.14 -27.30
CA THR A 552 -11.88 4.28 -26.11
C THR A 552 -10.45 3.83 -25.88
N ILE A 553 -10.12 3.46 -24.64
CA ILE A 553 -8.82 2.90 -24.31
C ILE A 553 -9.02 1.64 -23.46
N ASN A 554 -8.34 0.56 -23.82
CA ASN A 554 -8.34 -0.65 -23.02
C ASN A 554 -7.66 -0.39 -21.67
N SER A 555 -8.38 -0.68 -20.59
CA SER A 555 -7.97 -0.34 -19.23
C SER A 555 -6.67 -0.99 -18.76
N THR A 556 -6.17 -2.00 -19.46
CA THR A 556 -4.98 -2.77 -19.06
C THR A 556 -3.88 -2.74 -20.12
N THR A 557 -4.23 -2.83 -21.41
CA THR A 557 -3.23 -2.85 -22.49
C THR A 557 -2.86 -1.46 -23.00
N GLY A 558 -3.67 -0.44 -22.73
CA GLY A 558 -3.45 0.91 -23.27
C GLY A 558 -3.69 1.04 -24.78
N VAL A 559 -4.33 0.03 -25.40
CA VAL A 559 -4.77 0.08 -26.81
C VAL A 559 -5.92 1.07 -26.94
N VAL A 560 -5.82 1.99 -27.88
CA VAL A 560 -6.77 3.05 -28.18
C VAL A 560 -7.52 2.73 -29.46
N ASP A 561 -8.85 2.75 -29.39
CA ASP A 561 -9.74 2.61 -30.54
C ASP A 561 -10.31 4.00 -30.89
N LEU A 562 -10.09 4.44 -32.13
CA LEU A 562 -10.53 5.74 -32.64
C LEU A 562 -11.94 5.59 -33.22
N LEU A 563 -12.88 6.45 -32.83
CA LEU A 563 -14.31 6.26 -33.14
C LEU A 563 -14.92 7.42 -33.90
N ALA A 564 -14.65 8.66 -33.46
CA ALA A 564 -15.22 9.85 -34.07
C ALA A 564 -14.30 11.05 -33.90
N ALA A 565 -14.53 12.06 -34.73
CA ALA A 565 -13.83 13.34 -34.61
C ALA A 565 -14.15 14.02 -33.27
N GLY A 566 -13.14 14.59 -32.62
CA GLY A 566 -13.30 15.26 -31.34
C GLY A 566 -12.00 15.28 -30.51
N SER A 567 -12.10 15.73 -29.27
CA SER A 567 -10.99 15.69 -28.29
C SER A 567 -11.41 14.88 -27.07
N THR A 568 -10.51 14.04 -26.57
CA THR A 568 -10.68 13.28 -25.32
C THR A 568 -9.38 13.27 -24.53
N VAL A 569 -9.48 13.18 -23.20
CA VAL A 569 -8.34 13.04 -22.31
C VAL A 569 -8.20 11.58 -21.93
N LEU A 570 -7.08 10.98 -22.34
CA LEU A 570 -6.66 9.68 -21.86
C LEU A 570 -5.93 9.86 -20.53
N THR A 571 -6.22 9.01 -19.55
CA THR A 571 -5.60 9.05 -18.22
C THR A 571 -4.99 7.70 -17.91
N ALA A 572 -3.70 7.69 -17.56
CA ALA A 572 -3.03 6.55 -16.94
C ALA A 572 -2.99 6.76 -15.43
N SER A 573 -3.38 5.76 -14.64
CA SER A 573 -3.44 5.88 -13.18
C SER A 573 -2.93 4.65 -12.46
N VAL A 574 -2.35 4.86 -11.27
CA VAL A 574 -2.06 3.81 -10.29
C VAL A 574 -2.94 4.03 -9.05
N PRO A 575 -3.59 2.98 -8.52
CA PRO A 575 -4.63 3.11 -7.48
C PRO A 575 -4.10 3.52 -6.09
N GLY A 576 -2.78 3.55 -5.90
CA GLY A 576 -2.17 3.69 -4.58
C GLY A 576 -2.28 2.39 -3.76
N GLY A 577 -1.69 2.38 -2.58
CA GLY A 577 -1.63 1.19 -1.72
C GLY A 577 -1.48 1.55 -0.25
N ALA A 578 -0.94 0.62 0.55
CA ALA A 578 -0.71 0.84 1.98
C ALA A 578 0.26 1.99 2.24
N ASN A 579 1.31 2.10 1.42
CA ASN A 579 2.42 3.04 1.61
C ASN A 579 2.46 4.18 0.58
N TRP A 580 1.69 4.08 -0.50
CA TRP A 580 1.66 5.03 -1.60
C TRP A 580 0.26 5.61 -1.82
N ASN A 581 0.17 6.89 -2.13
CA ASN A 581 -1.04 7.54 -2.65
C ASN A 581 -1.28 7.11 -4.11
N SER A 582 -2.49 7.32 -4.60
CA SER A 582 -2.77 7.21 -6.04
C SER A 582 -2.06 8.32 -6.81
N ALA A 583 -1.69 8.03 -8.05
CA ALA A 583 -1.16 9.03 -8.97
C ALA A 583 -1.73 8.81 -10.37
N SER A 584 -1.80 9.89 -11.14
CA SER A 584 -2.28 9.85 -12.53
C SER A 584 -1.46 10.77 -13.43
N LEU A 585 -1.41 10.43 -14.71
CA LEU A 585 -0.83 11.22 -15.78
C LEU A 585 -1.81 11.25 -16.96
N THR A 586 -1.99 12.40 -17.59
CA THR A 586 -2.99 12.61 -18.64
C THR A 586 -2.33 12.92 -19.99
N PHE A 587 -3.01 12.52 -21.06
CA PHE A 587 -2.66 12.86 -22.44
C PHE A 587 -3.92 13.32 -23.18
N GLU A 588 -3.86 14.49 -23.81
CA GLU A 588 -4.96 15.00 -24.64
C GLU A 588 -4.85 14.42 -26.05
N LEU A 589 -5.85 13.65 -26.46
CA LEU A 589 -5.95 13.05 -27.79
C LEU A 589 -6.98 13.83 -28.61
N THR A 590 -6.54 14.36 -29.75
CA THR A 590 -7.43 14.92 -30.77
C THR A 590 -7.54 13.96 -31.95
N VAL A 591 -8.78 13.66 -32.34
CA VAL A 591 -9.13 12.85 -33.51
C VAL A 591 -9.74 13.77 -34.57
N GLY A 592 -9.11 13.85 -35.74
CA GLY A 592 -9.58 14.64 -36.87
C GLY A 592 -10.79 14.01 -37.55
N ALA A 593 -11.62 14.87 -38.16
CA ALA A 593 -12.70 14.44 -39.06
C ALA A 593 -12.16 13.74 -40.31
N LEU A 594 -13.02 12.93 -40.94
CA LEU A 594 -12.74 12.33 -42.23
C LEU A 594 -12.79 13.39 -43.34
N CYS A 595 -12.13 13.14 -44.46
CA CYS A 595 -12.10 14.07 -45.61
C CYS A 595 -13.51 14.46 -46.08
N LYS A 596 -14.41 13.49 -46.25
CA LYS A 596 -15.82 13.72 -46.60
C LYS A 596 -16.61 14.61 -45.64
N ASP A 597 -16.19 14.68 -44.38
CA ASP A 597 -16.83 15.48 -43.33
C ASP A 597 -16.11 16.84 -43.13
N GLY A 598 -15.23 17.22 -44.06
CA GLY A 598 -14.47 18.48 -44.02
C GLY A 598 -13.16 18.40 -43.23
N GLY A 599 -12.66 17.20 -42.93
CA GLY A 599 -11.34 16.98 -42.34
C GLY A 599 -10.20 16.99 -43.36
N THR A 600 -8.96 16.82 -42.88
CA THR A 600 -7.78 16.76 -43.76
C THR A 600 -7.81 15.51 -44.64
N CYS A 601 -7.66 15.70 -45.95
CA CYS A 601 -7.72 14.63 -46.95
C CYS A 601 -6.38 13.94 -47.21
N ARG A 602 -6.46 12.67 -47.60
CA ARG A 602 -5.38 11.79 -48.07
C ARG A 602 -5.77 11.24 -49.44
N ILE A 603 -4.78 10.87 -50.24
CA ILE A 603 -5.03 10.17 -51.51
C ILE A 603 -5.77 8.86 -51.22
N GLY A 604 -6.87 8.63 -51.92
CA GLY A 604 -7.75 7.48 -51.76
C GLY A 604 -8.91 7.67 -50.77
N ASP A 605 -8.96 8.79 -50.03
CA ASP A 605 -10.10 9.10 -49.17
C ASP A 605 -11.37 9.40 -50.01
N GLU A 606 -12.53 9.19 -49.40
CA GLU A 606 -13.79 9.77 -49.88
C GLU A 606 -13.79 11.28 -49.58
N GLY A 607 -13.92 12.11 -50.61
CA GLY A 607 -14.04 13.56 -50.50
C GLY A 607 -15.47 14.03 -50.23
N PRO A 608 -15.71 15.34 -49.99
CA PRO A 608 -17.03 15.88 -49.67
C PRO A 608 -18.08 15.68 -50.78
N GLY A 609 -17.67 15.56 -52.04
CA GLY A 609 -18.54 15.21 -53.15
C GLY A 609 -18.88 13.72 -53.24
N GLY A 610 -18.28 12.88 -52.39
CA GLY A 610 -18.43 11.41 -52.41
C GLY A 610 -17.57 10.73 -53.47
N GLY A 611 -16.64 11.46 -54.08
CA GLY A 611 -15.63 10.92 -54.98
C GLY A 611 -14.38 10.46 -54.24
N THR A 612 -13.44 9.86 -54.97
CA THR A 612 -12.16 9.43 -54.41
C THR A 612 -11.11 10.52 -54.64
N VAL A 613 -10.51 11.03 -53.57
CA VAL A 613 -9.44 12.03 -53.65
C VAL A 613 -8.22 11.45 -54.34
N PHE A 614 -7.78 12.09 -55.43
CA PHE A 614 -6.64 11.63 -56.23
C PHE A 614 -5.51 12.64 -56.33
N LEU A 615 -5.73 13.88 -55.88
CA LEU A 615 -4.73 14.93 -55.86
C LEU A 615 -4.89 15.75 -54.58
N LEU A 616 -3.77 16.09 -53.95
CA LEU A 616 -3.69 17.04 -52.83
C LEU A 616 -2.76 18.17 -53.24
N ASP A 617 -3.18 19.42 -53.08
CA ASP A 617 -2.33 20.58 -53.34
C ASP A 617 -1.60 21.05 -52.07
N THR A 618 -0.75 20.19 -51.52
CA THR A 618 -0.08 20.47 -50.24
C THR A 618 0.89 21.66 -50.30
N ASN A 619 1.27 22.11 -51.50
CA ASN A 619 2.20 23.22 -51.72
C ASN A 619 1.49 24.52 -52.14
N ASN A 620 0.15 24.53 -52.18
CA ASN A 620 -0.65 25.66 -52.64
C ASN A 620 -0.21 26.14 -54.03
N GLN A 621 0.08 25.20 -54.92
CA GLN A 621 0.45 25.46 -56.33
C GLN A 621 -0.77 25.97 -57.13
N TYR A 622 -1.97 25.67 -56.66
CA TYR A 622 -3.27 25.99 -57.23
C TYR A 622 -4.13 26.70 -56.16
N PRO A 623 -4.10 28.05 -56.10
CA PRO A 623 -4.66 28.81 -54.98
C PRO A 623 -6.15 28.62 -54.66
N ASP A 624 -6.92 28.06 -55.60
CA ASP A 624 -8.35 27.81 -55.48
C ASP A 624 -8.68 26.32 -55.27
N LEU A 625 -7.69 25.48 -54.98
CA LEU A 625 -7.80 24.03 -54.97
C LEU A 625 -6.97 23.42 -53.83
N ASP A 626 -7.62 22.84 -52.83
CA ASP A 626 -6.92 22.08 -51.78
C ASP A 626 -6.70 20.61 -52.16
N PHE A 627 -7.64 20.03 -52.91
CA PHE A 627 -7.59 18.65 -53.42
C PHE A 627 -8.55 18.46 -54.60
N MET A 628 -8.36 17.40 -55.39
CA MET A 628 -9.33 16.96 -56.40
C MET A 628 -9.82 15.54 -56.10
N GLU A 629 -11.10 15.29 -56.38
CA GLU A 629 -11.72 13.99 -56.30
C GLU A 629 -12.27 13.53 -57.66
N ILE A 630 -12.21 12.23 -57.92
CA ILE A 630 -12.80 11.61 -59.11
C ILE A 630 -14.15 11.00 -58.74
N ALA A 631 -15.16 11.20 -59.58
CA ALA A 631 -16.52 10.76 -59.30
C ALA A 631 -16.60 9.25 -59.01
N PRO A 632 -17.48 8.81 -58.10
CA PRO A 632 -17.58 7.41 -57.71
C PRO A 632 -18.17 6.51 -58.81
N ALA A 633 -18.77 7.10 -59.85
CA ALA A 633 -19.33 6.39 -61.00
C ALA A 633 -19.13 7.20 -62.29
N ASP A 634 -19.14 6.49 -63.42
CA ASP A 634 -19.10 7.12 -64.74
C ASP A 634 -20.32 8.04 -64.94
N ALA A 635 -20.08 9.30 -65.30
CA ALA A 635 -21.15 10.27 -65.54
C ALA A 635 -22.04 9.91 -66.75
N SER A 636 -21.55 9.07 -67.66
CA SER A 636 -22.32 8.53 -68.79
C SER A 636 -21.65 7.27 -69.34
N SER A 637 -22.46 6.31 -69.82
CA SER A 637 -21.96 5.12 -70.54
C SER A 637 -21.57 5.42 -72.00
N SER A 638 -21.97 6.57 -72.55
CA SER A 638 -21.59 7.03 -73.90
C SER A 638 -21.85 8.53 -74.07
N ALA A 639 -20.81 9.31 -74.37
CA ALA A 639 -20.94 10.73 -74.68
C ALA A 639 -20.01 11.12 -75.84
N THR A 640 -20.47 12.05 -76.69
CA THR A 640 -19.62 12.71 -77.69
C THR A 640 -18.84 13.86 -77.05
N TRP A 641 -17.58 14.04 -77.42
CA TRP A 641 -16.69 15.04 -76.80
C TRP A 641 -17.13 16.51 -77.06
N CYS A 642 -16.81 17.09 -78.22
CA CYS A 642 -17.34 18.37 -78.72
C CYS A 642 -17.28 18.41 -80.25
N PRO A 643 -18.14 19.19 -80.93
CA PRO A 643 -17.94 19.53 -82.34
C PRO A 643 -16.61 20.29 -82.56
N TYR A 644 -15.98 20.10 -83.72
CA TYR A 644 -14.66 20.68 -84.03
C TYR A 644 -14.58 22.21 -83.85
N THR A 645 -15.62 22.95 -84.22
CA THR A 645 -15.69 24.42 -84.09
C THR A 645 -15.73 24.90 -82.63
N ALA A 646 -16.11 24.03 -81.70
CA ALA A 646 -16.15 24.30 -80.26
C ALA A 646 -14.90 23.79 -79.53
N GLY A 647 -14.22 22.76 -80.06
CA GLY A 647 -13.04 22.14 -79.45
C GLY A 647 -11.76 23.00 -79.44
N SER A 648 -11.70 24.09 -80.20
CA SER A 648 -10.58 25.04 -80.16
C SER A 648 -10.54 25.90 -78.89
N ALA A 649 -11.63 25.93 -78.11
CA ALA A 649 -11.76 26.73 -76.89
C ALA A 649 -11.15 26.05 -75.63
N ALA A 650 -10.79 24.77 -75.71
CA ALA A 650 -10.32 23.99 -74.56
C ALA A 650 -9.13 23.10 -74.94
N THR A 651 -7.90 23.62 -74.80
CA THR A 651 -6.66 22.95 -75.27
C THR A 651 -5.61 22.76 -74.17
N ALA A 652 -5.81 23.34 -72.98
CA ALA A 652 -4.86 23.22 -71.88
C ALA A 652 -4.83 21.78 -71.35
N THR A 653 -3.63 21.25 -71.12
CA THR A 653 -3.42 19.86 -70.67
C THR A 653 -3.02 19.74 -69.22
N GLY A 654 -2.51 20.82 -68.60
CA GLY A 654 -1.93 20.78 -67.26
C GLY A 654 -2.96 20.54 -66.15
N VAL A 655 -2.46 20.16 -64.98
CA VAL A 655 -3.26 20.09 -63.75
C VAL A 655 -3.78 21.48 -63.38
N GLY A 656 -5.06 21.57 -62.99
CA GLY A 656 -5.79 22.80 -62.67
C GLY A 656 -6.53 23.42 -63.86
N SER A 657 -6.55 22.75 -65.03
CA SER A 657 -7.18 23.30 -66.25
C SER A 657 -8.50 22.66 -66.65
N GLY A 658 -8.90 21.53 -66.05
CA GLY A 658 -10.12 20.80 -66.43
C GLY A 658 -11.40 21.60 -66.27
N ALA A 659 -11.55 22.33 -65.16
CA ALA A 659 -12.74 23.13 -64.88
C ALA A 659 -12.91 24.28 -65.89
N ALA A 660 -11.83 25.04 -66.13
CA ALA A 660 -11.83 26.14 -67.10
C ALA A 660 -12.08 25.64 -68.53
N ASN A 661 -11.47 24.52 -68.91
CA ASN A 661 -11.69 23.86 -70.20
C ASN A 661 -13.16 23.42 -70.35
N SER A 662 -13.73 22.76 -69.34
CA SER A 662 -15.12 22.28 -69.37
C SER A 662 -16.11 23.44 -69.50
N THR A 663 -15.88 24.52 -68.76
CA THR A 663 -16.66 25.76 -68.87
C THR A 663 -16.57 26.35 -70.29
N ALA A 664 -15.38 26.40 -70.87
CA ALA A 664 -15.17 26.90 -72.24
C ALA A 664 -15.85 26.00 -73.29
N MET A 665 -15.83 24.67 -73.12
CA MET A 665 -16.53 23.72 -73.98
C MET A 665 -18.05 23.97 -73.98
N LEU A 666 -18.65 24.12 -72.80
CA LEU A 666 -20.09 24.37 -72.64
C LEU A 666 -20.52 25.74 -73.20
N ALA A 667 -19.68 26.76 -73.05
CA ALA A 667 -19.90 28.08 -73.64
C ALA A 667 -19.80 28.06 -75.17
N ALA A 668 -18.92 27.22 -75.73
CA ALA A 668 -18.70 27.13 -77.17
C ALA A 668 -19.79 26.34 -77.90
N SER A 669 -20.39 25.31 -77.28
CA SER A 669 -21.51 24.58 -77.86
C SER A 669 -22.29 23.74 -76.86
N ALA A 670 -23.63 23.80 -76.93
CA ALA A 670 -24.53 22.90 -76.23
C ALA A 670 -24.40 21.42 -76.66
N SER A 671 -23.70 21.13 -77.77
CA SER A 671 -23.48 19.77 -78.29
C SER A 671 -22.24 19.08 -77.68
N CYS A 672 -21.57 19.70 -76.71
CA CYS A 672 -20.44 19.12 -75.97
C CYS A 672 -20.90 18.13 -74.88
N ALA A 673 -21.43 16.98 -75.31
CA ALA A 673 -22.11 16.03 -74.42
C ALA A 673 -21.23 15.45 -73.30
N ALA A 674 -19.92 15.30 -73.50
CA ALA A 674 -19.01 14.79 -72.46
C ALA A 674 -18.80 15.81 -71.32
N ALA A 675 -18.60 17.09 -71.67
CA ALA A 675 -18.52 18.17 -70.69
C ALA A 675 -19.87 18.39 -70.00
N ALA A 676 -20.98 18.33 -70.74
CA ALA A 676 -22.33 18.46 -70.19
C ALA A 676 -22.71 17.29 -69.26
N ALA A 677 -22.21 16.07 -69.53
CA ALA A 677 -22.40 14.94 -68.65
C ALA A 677 -21.65 15.10 -67.33
N ALA A 678 -20.43 15.64 -67.36
CA ALA A 678 -19.66 15.92 -66.15
C ALA A 678 -20.25 17.09 -65.35
N ASP A 679 -20.60 18.21 -66.00
CA ASP A 679 -21.24 19.40 -65.38
C ASP A 679 -22.63 19.09 -64.80
N GLY A 680 -23.38 18.22 -65.46
CA GLY A 680 -24.67 17.73 -64.96
C GLY A 680 -24.57 16.60 -63.94
N TYR A 681 -23.36 16.09 -63.64
CA TYR A 681 -23.17 15.10 -62.60
C TYR A 681 -23.35 15.78 -61.24
N ALA A 682 -24.17 15.18 -60.39
CA ALA A 682 -24.39 15.67 -59.05
C ALA A 682 -24.50 14.50 -58.09
N THR A 683 -23.91 14.67 -56.91
CA THR A 683 -24.18 13.82 -55.76
C THR A 683 -25.12 14.56 -54.82
N ASN A 684 -25.54 13.93 -53.72
CA ASN A 684 -26.41 14.59 -52.75
C ASN A 684 -25.73 15.78 -52.04
N THR A 685 -24.42 15.94 -52.19
CA THR A 685 -23.59 16.89 -51.43
C THR A 685 -22.87 17.93 -52.30
N GLN A 686 -22.59 17.67 -53.59
CA GLN A 686 -21.88 18.60 -54.48
C GLN A 686 -22.33 18.53 -55.95
N SER A 687 -22.17 19.63 -56.69
CA SER A 687 -22.62 19.80 -58.09
C SER A 687 -21.64 20.57 -58.99
N ASP A 688 -20.38 20.69 -58.60
CA ASP A 688 -19.32 21.45 -59.27
C ASP A 688 -18.36 20.54 -60.08
N TRP A 689 -18.88 19.39 -60.53
CA TRP A 689 -18.13 18.40 -61.30
C TRP A 689 -17.77 18.91 -62.70
N PHE A 690 -16.59 18.54 -63.19
CA PHE A 690 -16.11 18.94 -64.52
C PHE A 690 -15.36 17.79 -65.22
N LEU A 691 -15.21 17.89 -66.54
CA LEU A 691 -14.42 16.95 -67.31
C LEU A 691 -12.93 17.23 -67.06
N PRO A 692 -12.13 16.27 -66.57
CA PRO A 692 -10.74 16.54 -66.19
C PRO A 692 -9.88 16.84 -67.42
N SER A 693 -8.84 17.64 -67.25
CA SER A 693 -7.77 17.79 -68.23
C SER A 693 -7.00 16.48 -68.39
N LYS A 694 -6.19 16.39 -69.45
CA LYS A 694 -5.35 15.21 -69.68
C LYS A 694 -4.45 14.89 -68.48
N SER A 695 -3.71 15.86 -67.96
CA SER A 695 -2.80 15.61 -66.84
C SER A 695 -3.52 15.39 -65.50
N GLU A 696 -4.72 15.95 -65.30
CA GLU A 696 -5.54 15.64 -64.11
C GLU A 696 -5.97 14.17 -64.11
N PHE A 697 -6.45 13.66 -65.24
CA PHE A 697 -6.84 12.26 -65.37
C PHE A 697 -5.64 11.31 -65.25
N GLU A 698 -4.50 11.63 -65.89
CA GLU A 698 -3.26 10.85 -65.74
C GLU A 698 -2.75 10.83 -64.29
N THR A 699 -2.89 11.94 -63.57
CA THR A 699 -2.55 12.02 -62.14
C THR A 699 -3.49 11.16 -61.31
N ALA A 700 -4.79 11.13 -61.65
CA ALA A 700 -5.76 10.28 -60.96
C ALA A 700 -5.39 8.80 -61.06
N VAL A 701 -5.06 8.34 -62.27
CA VAL A 701 -4.62 6.96 -62.53
C VAL A 701 -3.36 6.62 -61.73
N THR A 702 -2.37 7.51 -61.76
CA THR A 702 -1.08 7.28 -61.11
C THR A 702 -1.20 7.24 -59.58
N ASN A 703 -1.87 8.22 -58.98
CA ASN A 703 -1.92 8.35 -57.52
C ASN A 703 -2.86 7.31 -56.89
N LEU A 704 -4.00 7.02 -57.51
CA LEU A 704 -4.94 6.03 -57.00
C LEU A 704 -4.35 4.62 -57.10
N SER A 705 -3.68 4.28 -58.20
CA SER A 705 -3.00 2.98 -58.32
C SER A 705 -1.88 2.81 -57.29
N ALA A 706 -1.16 3.88 -56.95
CA ALA A 706 -0.12 3.86 -55.92
C ALA A 706 -0.65 3.54 -54.51
N VAL A 707 -1.93 3.84 -54.23
CA VAL A 707 -2.62 3.45 -52.97
C VAL A 707 -3.49 2.19 -53.13
N GLY A 708 -3.36 1.47 -54.25
CA GLY A 708 -4.05 0.20 -54.49
C GLY A 708 -5.49 0.32 -54.99
N ILE A 709 -5.93 1.51 -55.43
CA ILE A 709 -7.25 1.76 -56.00
C ILE A 709 -7.14 1.72 -57.54
N THR A 710 -7.90 0.85 -58.19
CA THR A 710 -7.91 0.70 -59.66
C THR A 710 -9.18 1.34 -60.24
N LEU A 711 -9.00 2.29 -61.16
CA LEU A 711 -10.11 2.87 -61.92
C LEU A 711 -10.66 1.88 -62.95
N PRO A 712 -11.95 2.00 -63.36
CA PRO A 712 -12.52 1.08 -64.34
C PRO A 712 -11.75 1.10 -65.68
N THR A 713 -11.67 -0.06 -66.32
CA THR A 713 -10.97 -0.21 -67.61
C THR A 713 -11.83 0.33 -68.75
N GLY A 714 -11.35 1.35 -69.46
CA GLY A 714 -12.07 1.96 -70.58
C GLY A 714 -11.34 3.14 -71.21
N LYS A 715 -11.96 3.75 -72.21
CA LYS A 715 -11.48 5.01 -72.82
C LYS A 715 -12.27 6.17 -72.25
N TYR A 716 -11.56 7.11 -71.64
CA TYR A 716 -12.17 8.26 -70.97
C TYR A 716 -11.84 9.55 -71.71
N TRP A 717 -12.86 10.37 -71.95
CA TRP A 717 -12.67 11.71 -72.50
C TRP A 717 -11.99 12.61 -71.48
N THR A 718 -11.10 13.49 -71.95
CA THR A 718 -10.54 14.59 -71.17
C THR A 718 -10.95 15.91 -71.81
N SER A 719 -10.90 17.00 -71.07
CA SER A 719 -11.26 18.33 -71.57
C SER A 719 -10.19 18.94 -72.50
N SER A 720 -9.08 18.25 -72.73
CA SER A 720 -7.91 18.76 -73.46
C SER A 720 -7.96 18.41 -74.95
N GLY A 721 -8.31 19.38 -75.78
CA GLY A 721 -8.41 19.26 -77.22
C GLY A 721 -7.09 19.23 -77.99
N ALA A 722 -7.04 18.45 -79.07
CA ALA A 722 -5.93 18.46 -80.03
C ALA A 722 -6.22 19.39 -81.23
N THR A 723 -5.24 20.22 -81.62
CA THR A 723 -5.42 21.29 -82.62
C THR A 723 -4.95 20.98 -84.04
N THR A 724 -4.70 19.72 -84.42
CA THR A 724 -4.22 19.44 -85.79
C THR A 724 -5.38 19.27 -86.78
N SER A 725 -5.51 20.21 -87.71
CA SER A 725 -6.41 20.19 -88.87
C SER A 725 -6.09 19.05 -89.84
N VAL A 726 -7.10 18.26 -90.22
CA VAL A 726 -7.13 17.59 -91.53
C VAL A 726 -8.52 17.82 -92.13
N THR A 727 -8.56 18.58 -93.23
CA THR A 727 -9.76 18.83 -94.03
C THR A 727 -10.19 17.53 -94.73
N GLY A 728 -11.36 16.98 -94.38
CA GLY A 728 -11.96 15.85 -95.07
C GLY A 728 -13.40 15.61 -94.61
N THR A 729 -14.32 15.48 -95.57
CA THR A 729 -15.79 15.42 -95.43
C THR A 729 -16.31 14.32 -94.51
N ALA A 730 -17.33 14.65 -93.71
CA ALA A 730 -18.01 13.78 -92.75
C ALA A 730 -18.82 12.62 -93.38
N ALA A 731 -18.83 11.48 -92.71
CA ALA A 731 -19.87 10.43 -92.75
C ALA A 731 -19.98 9.76 -91.37
N PRO A 732 -21.13 9.16 -91.00
CA PRO A 732 -21.59 9.05 -89.62
C PRO A 732 -20.88 7.96 -88.81
N LEU A 733 -20.69 8.21 -87.51
CA LEU A 733 -20.19 7.24 -86.53
C LEU A 733 -21.25 6.15 -86.26
N PRO A 734 -20.92 4.84 -86.39
CA PRO A 734 -21.69 3.78 -85.75
C PRO A 734 -21.18 3.48 -84.34
N SER A 735 -22.09 2.96 -83.53
CA SER A 735 -21.93 2.51 -82.15
C SER A 735 -20.85 1.42 -81.94
N ALA A 736 -20.06 1.60 -80.87
CA ALA A 736 -19.33 0.64 -80.02
C ALA A 736 -18.64 -0.63 -80.59
N SER A 737 -17.45 -0.86 -80.02
CA SER A 737 -16.63 -2.10 -79.88
C SER A 737 -15.61 -2.47 -80.98
N GLY A 738 -14.34 -2.66 -80.58
CA GLY A 738 -13.28 -3.33 -81.35
C GLY A 738 -12.10 -2.43 -81.81
N LEU A 739 -10.88 -2.90 -81.63
CA LEU A 739 -9.58 -2.18 -81.73
C LEU A 739 -9.10 -1.77 -83.16
N ALA A 740 -8.45 -0.59 -83.22
CA ALA A 740 -7.35 -0.07 -84.09
C ALA A 740 -7.50 -0.07 -85.64
N PRO A 741 -7.14 1.04 -86.36
CA PRO A 741 -5.73 1.46 -86.50
C PRO A 741 -5.46 2.97 -86.37
N VAL A 742 -4.22 3.30 -86.01
CA VAL A 742 -3.67 4.65 -85.83
C VAL A 742 -3.22 5.23 -87.17
N ILE A 743 -3.72 6.42 -87.53
CA ILE A 743 -2.98 7.43 -88.33
C ILE A 743 -3.27 8.83 -87.74
N GLY A 744 -2.32 9.31 -86.95
CA GLY A 744 -1.97 10.73 -86.72
C GLY A 744 -3.07 11.73 -86.33
N LEU A 745 -3.63 11.66 -85.12
CA LEU A 745 -4.47 12.72 -84.54
C LEU A 745 -4.30 12.71 -83.01
N GLY A 746 -4.02 13.87 -82.40
CA GLY A 746 -3.89 13.99 -80.94
C GLY A 746 -5.16 13.50 -80.25
N THR A 747 -5.05 12.47 -79.40
CA THR A 747 -6.20 11.82 -78.78
C THR A 747 -6.69 12.66 -77.61
N THR A 748 -7.95 13.09 -77.67
CA THR A 748 -8.67 13.79 -76.60
C THR A 748 -9.23 12.81 -75.55
N TYR A 749 -8.80 11.55 -75.60
CA TYR A 749 -9.13 10.48 -74.64
C TYR A 749 -7.86 9.82 -74.11
N VAL A 750 -7.96 9.27 -72.89
CA VAL A 750 -6.94 8.39 -72.27
C VAL A 750 -7.47 6.96 -72.29
N ASP A 751 -6.64 5.99 -72.71
CA ASP A 751 -6.99 4.58 -72.82
C ASP A 751 -6.42 3.78 -71.66
N MET A 752 -7.31 3.28 -70.79
CA MET A 752 -6.95 2.49 -69.61
C MET A 752 -6.76 1.00 -69.92
N THR A 753 -6.93 0.55 -71.17
CA THR A 753 -6.73 -0.86 -71.54
C THR A 753 -5.26 -1.24 -71.74
N THR A 754 -4.37 -0.25 -71.78
CA THR A 754 -2.93 -0.41 -72.02
C THR A 754 -2.03 0.23 -70.95
N ALA A 755 -2.62 0.77 -69.87
CA ALA A 755 -1.94 1.55 -68.83
C ALA A 755 -1.67 0.72 -67.57
#